data_AF-A0A5N9CA11-F1
#
_entry.id   AF-A0A5N9CA11-F1
#
_cell.length_a   1.000
_cell.length_b   1.000
_cell.length_c   1.000
_cell.angle_alpha   90.00
_cell.angle_beta   90.00
_cell.angle_gamma   90.00
#
_symmetry.space_group_name_H-M   'P 1'
#
loop_
_entity.id
_entity.type
_entity.pdbx_description
1 polymer ?
#
loop_
_entity_poly.entity_id
_entity_poly.type
_entity_poly.pdbx_seq_one_letter_code
_entity_poly.pdbx_strand_id
1 'polypeptide(L)'
;MNIRSYSRRIKSLVNLLVWVVVLEIVGIIAFPIGYPLFKQLSDAGFAISKVLGILLGSYIFWIMAILGIFPNSYPGIVIAFTLLALLGWYSYQRHREDIHDFFRNNQRNILTIEAIFFTTFILYGLVRSLNPAINLSTFDTITTEQPMDLMLLKATMTSSSYPPHDSWLSGSVIRYYYFGYLAIGWVGRLSLSSAPFVYNFGLITIFALTFTTVYGTVFNVVTLVNDKTQISQRHGFLAGILGGMLVLVLGNLVGFLAIIRHWGFGGGAFWKWLNIPGLLSPVTNLSILPRDNSWWWRATRIITDGPGANPIDEFPAFSFLLGDLHPHLMSLPFVMLAITTAFALFKRNGSINILWFYKHPISTLLIGLIIGALGFVNSWDLPTYGFLILSTLTLKLLLNNKHNRMSFVRDTLVMLLGFVIMIGLLFAPFFLSFDSQVQGVLPVAQTGTRVVHYILLWGLFLGILLGVNGFVFVVEKGRFPKAGVITATVIGIGPIVIWSILMTFLTLLSSLDFFSDMGVLTESLITASNKNLIWTPDELLGGVAGRWILLSPLIILNIVTVLNVGRLVTNNGDQRLIFGLILGVLGLLVAITAELFFVLDLFGTRMNTVFKLHYQVWLLLSVGSAICLGSIWSSREQKKKAQSNWRSIQYVLMILVGCFSLYSIVASVTQITNSTTGPTLDGLAFHRQNLGAETDAIIWLGKHVTGSSVVLEAQGNDYTDSARVSTISGIPTVLGWLGHEQQWGHPYNNLIQRRQDVDTIYQSEDFSVIRRLLANYDVSHIFIGRLERARYGLDVDARMSEMFPIVYRNESVTIYSTGS
;
A
#
# COMPACT_ATOMS: atom_id res chain seq x y z
N MET A 1 20.47 34.64 -6.86
CA MET A 1 19.23 33.81 -6.82
C MET A 1 18.28 34.36 -7.89
N ASN A 2 17.91 33.55 -8.89
CA ASN A 2 17.29 34.03 -10.15
C ASN A 2 15.75 34.24 -10.02
N ILE A 3 15.17 35.28 -10.63
CA ILE A 3 13.74 35.65 -10.59
C ILE A 3 12.81 34.47 -10.95
N ARG A 4 13.23 33.63 -11.90
CA ARG A 4 12.50 32.41 -12.30
C ARG A 4 12.35 31.39 -11.17
N SER A 5 13.32 31.31 -10.25
CA SER A 5 13.26 30.41 -9.08
C SER A 5 12.24 30.90 -8.05
N TYR A 6 12.17 32.21 -7.83
CA TYR A 6 11.24 32.83 -6.90
C TYR A 6 9.77 32.66 -7.35
N SER A 7 9.48 32.92 -8.62
CA SER A 7 8.15 32.73 -9.21
C SER A 7 7.65 31.28 -9.09
N ARG A 8 8.54 30.28 -9.30
CA ARG A 8 8.19 28.85 -9.15
C ARG A 8 7.87 28.48 -7.70
N ARG A 9 8.62 29.00 -6.73
CA ARG A 9 8.36 28.76 -5.30
C ARG A 9 7.00 29.30 -4.88
N ILE A 10 6.65 30.53 -5.31
CA ILE A 10 5.32 31.10 -5.05
C ILE A 10 4.24 30.24 -5.69
N LYS A 11 4.40 29.85 -6.96
CA LYS A 11 3.42 28.99 -7.65
C LYS A 11 3.24 27.64 -6.96
N SER A 12 4.33 27.03 -6.50
CA SER A 12 4.29 25.77 -5.73
C SER A 12 3.52 25.93 -4.43
N LEU A 13 3.71 27.04 -3.70
CA LEU A 13 3.01 27.29 -2.45
C LEU A 13 1.51 27.54 -2.69
N VAL A 14 1.16 28.33 -3.70
CA VAL A 14 -0.24 28.56 -4.09
C VAL A 14 -0.91 27.23 -4.47
N ASN A 15 -0.26 26.41 -5.28
CA ASN A 15 -0.79 25.09 -5.66
C ASN A 15 -1.01 24.18 -4.44
N LEU A 16 -0.09 24.20 -3.47
CA LEU A 16 -0.22 23.43 -2.23
C LEU A 16 -1.40 23.94 -1.37
N LEU A 17 -1.60 25.25 -1.27
CA LEU A 17 -2.72 25.84 -0.54
C LEU A 17 -4.06 25.47 -1.19
N VAL A 18 -4.16 25.58 -2.52
CA VAL A 18 -5.36 25.15 -3.27
C VAL A 18 -5.60 23.66 -3.06
N TRP A 19 -4.55 22.84 -3.11
CA TRP A 19 -4.63 21.40 -2.86
C TRP A 19 -5.26 21.07 -1.50
N VAL A 20 -4.81 21.72 -0.44
CA VAL A 20 -5.36 21.50 0.90
C VAL A 20 -6.81 21.97 1.00
N VAL A 21 -7.16 23.11 0.40
CA VAL A 21 -8.56 23.58 0.33
C VAL A 21 -9.45 22.58 -0.40
N VAL A 22 -8.99 21.98 -1.50
CA VAL A 22 -9.73 20.92 -2.21
C VAL A 22 -9.97 19.72 -1.30
N LEU A 23 -8.95 19.27 -0.56
CA LEU A 23 -9.09 18.16 0.39
C LEU A 23 -10.12 18.46 1.49
N GLU A 24 -10.12 19.66 2.05
CA GLU A 24 -11.11 20.09 3.05
C GLU A 24 -12.53 20.07 2.50
N ILE A 25 -12.74 20.70 1.34
CA ILE A 25 -14.06 20.78 0.71
C ILE A 25 -14.58 19.38 0.37
N VAL A 26 -13.74 18.51 -0.20
CA VAL A 26 -14.09 17.13 -0.53
C VAL A 26 -14.47 16.35 0.74
N GLY A 27 -13.75 16.52 1.85
CA GLY A 27 -14.10 15.90 3.13
C GLY A 27 -15.43 16.39 3.69
N ILE A 28 -15.67 17.71 3.70
CA ILE A 28 -16.91 18.31 4.20
C ILE A 28 -18.12 17.83 3.40
N ILE A 29 -18.02 17.74 2.08
CA ILE A 29 -19.08 17.24 1.20
C ILE A 29 -19.38 15.75 1.48
N ALA A 30 -18.34 14.95 1.71
CA ALA A 30 -18.48 13.51 1.92
C ALA A 30 -18.96 13.13 3.32
N PHE A 31 -18.76 14.00 4.33
CA PHE A 31 -19.17 13.73 5.71
C PHE A 31 -20.67 13.40 5.83
N PRO A 32 -21.61 14.20 5.30
CA PRO A 32 -23.03 13.84 5.30
C PRO A 32 -23.36 12.52 4.59
N ILE A 33 -22.59 12.14 3.56
CA ILE A 33 -22.80 10.87 2.82
C ILE A 33 -22.42 9.69 3.71
N GLY A 34 -21.30 9.78 4.44
CA GLY A 34 -20.84 8.76 5.38
C GLY A 34 -21.65 8.70 6.68
N TYR A 35 -22.29 9.80 7.08
CA TYR A 35 -23.00 9.93 8.37
C TYR A 35 -23.93 8.75 8.72
N PRO A 36 -24.80 8.22 7.84
CA PRO A 36 -25.69 7.11 8.18
C PRO A 36 -24.96 5.81 8.56
N LEU A 37 -23.76 5.61 8.02
CA LEU A 37 -22.92 4.47 8.33
C LEU A 37 -22.16 4.67 9.65
N PHE A 38 -21.64 5.87 9.90
CA PHE A 38 -20.70 6.16 10.98
C PHE A 38 -21.26 6.92 12.19
N LYS A 39 -22.53 7.32 12.20
CA LYS A 39 -23.15 8.13 13.28
C LYS A 39 -23.06 7.56 14.70
N GLN A 40 -22.70 6.28 14.86
CA GLN A 40 -22.57 5.63 16.16
C GLN A 40 -21.15 5.83 16.76
N LEU A 41 -20.22 6.33 15.95
CA LEU A 41 -18.86 6.67 16.36
C LEU A 41 -18.82 8.05 17.03
N SER A 42 -17.83 8.28 17.89
CA SER A 42 -17.69 9.55 18.63
C SER A 42 -17.45 10.75 17.72
N ASP A 43 -16.82 10.57 16.56
CA ASP A 43 -16.61 11.61 15.55
C ASP A 43 -17.59 11.52 14.36
N ALA A 44 -18.58 10.62 14.41
CA ALA A 44 -19.52 10.36 13.32
C ALA A 44 -18.88 10.08 11.93
N GLY A 45 -17.61 9.66 11.88
CA GLY A 45 -16.86 9.45 10.65
C GLY A 45 -16.16 10.69 10.10
N PHE A 46 -16.02 11.76 10.89
CA PHE A 46 -15.36 12.99 10.44
C PHE A 46 -13.88 12.76 10.07
N ALA A 47 -13.11 11.98 10.84
CA ALA A 47 -11.70 11.73 10.55
C ALA A 47 -11.43 10.98 9.24
N ILE A 48 -12.41 10.19 8.76
CA ILE A 48 -12.33 9.41 7.52
C ILE A 48 -13.02 10.10 6.34
N SER A 49 -13.67 11.24 6.57
CA SER A 49 -14.51 11.93 5.57
C SER A 49 -13.72 12.35 4.33
N LYS A 50 -12.50 12.87 4.50
CA LYS A 50 -11.59 13.25 3.40
C LYS A 50 -11.26 12.06 2.50
N VAL A 51 -10.94 10.90 3.09
CA VAL A 51 -10.66 9.66 2.34
C VAL A 51 -11.91 9.19 1.60
N LEU A 52 -13.06 9.22 2.27
CA LEU A 52 -14.34 8.86 1.67
C LEU A 52 -14.69 9.78 0.48
N GLY A 53 -14.43 11.08 0.61
CA GLY A 53 -14.68 12.04 -0.46
C GLY A 53 -13.78 11.83 -1.67
N ILE A 54 -12.49 11.54 -1.45
CA ILE A 54 -11.57 11.18 -2.53
C ILE A 54 -12.08 9.92 -3.24
N LEU A 55 -12.43 8.87 -2.48
CA LEU A 55 -12.98 7.62 -3.02
C LEU A 55 -14.22 7.89 -3.89
N LEU A 56 -15.21 8.61 -3.36
CA LEU A 56 -16.48 8.84 -4.05
C LEU A 56 -16.29 9.73 -5.29
N GLY A 57 -15.54 10.81 -5.16
CA GLY A 57 -15.29 11.74 -6.26
C GLY A 57 -14.51 11.10 -7.40
N SER A 58 -13.44 10.37 -7.08
CA SER A 58 -12.63 9.67 -8.08
C SER A 58 -13.38 8.49 -8.70
N TYR A 59 -14.21 7.77 -7.94
CA TYR A 59 -15.05 6.70 -8.47
C TYR A 59 -16.14 7.22 -9.42
N ILE A 60 -16.84 8.29 -9.05
CA ILE A 60 -17.83 8.95 -9.94
C ILE A 60 -17.14 9.40 -11.23
N PHE A 61 -15.95 10.00 -11.12
CA PHE A 61 -15.17 10.41 -12.28
C PHE A 61 -14.80 9.21 -13.16
N TRP A 62 -14.23 8.16 -12.56
CA TRP A 62 -13.82 6.94 -13.25
C TRP A 62 -14.98 6.26 -13.96
N ILE A 63 -16.12 6.05 -13.28
CA ILE A 63 -17.25 5.32 -13.86
C ILE A 63 -17.88 6.09 -15.03
N MET A 64 -17.94 7.43 -14.96
CA MET A 64 -18.39 8.24 -16.09
C MET A 64 -17.44 8.14 -17.28
N ALA A 65 -16.13 8.10 -17.02
CA ALA A 65 -15.12 8.06 -18.07
C ALA A 65 -15.03 6.69 -18.76
N ILE A 66 -15.07 5.60 -17.99
CA ILE A 66 -15.01 4.25 -18.55
C ILE A 66 -16.29 3.84 -19.28
N LEU A 67 -17.45 4.39 -18.88
CA LEU A 67 -18.72 4.21 -19.59
C LEU A 67 -18.87 5.12 -20.83
N GLY A 68 -17.89 5.98 -21.12
CA GLY A 68 -17.92 6.89 -22.26
C GLY A 68 -18.94 8.03 -22.13
N ILE A 69 -19.44 8.31 -20.92
CA ILE A 69 -20.39 9.42 -20.67
C ILE A 69 -19.66 10.77 -20.85
N PHE A 70 -18.44 10.88 -20.31
CA PHE A 70 -17.57 12.03 -20.53
C PHE A 70 -16.11 11.57 -20.69
N PRO A 71 -15.32 12.14 -21.62
CA PRO A 71 -13.90 11.83 -21.71
C PRO A 71 -13.16 12.35 -20.47
N ASN A 72 -11.94 11.83 -20.24
CA ASN A 72 -11.03 12.25 -19.16
C ASN A 72 -10.56 13.70 -19.36
N SER A 73 -11.44 14.64 -19.04
CA SER A 73 -11.35 16.05 -19.38
C SER A 73 -11.64 16.90 -18.15
N TYR A 74 -11.23 18.17 -18.19
CA TYR A 74 -11.52 19.09 -17.09
C TYR A 74 -13.03 19.24 -16.81
N PRO A 75 -13.92 19.35 -17.83
CA PRO A 75 -15.37 19.32 -17.59
C PRO A 75 -15.84 18.05 -16.88
N GLY A 76 -15.35 16.87 -17.26
CA GLY A 76 -15.71 15.62 -16.60
C GLY A 76 -15.34 15.59 -15.11
N ILE A 77 -14.18 16.18 -14.76
CA ILE A 77 -13.73 16.31 -13.36
C ILE A 77 -14.66 17.23 -12.56
N VAL A 78 -15.02 18.38 -13.13
CA VAL A 78 -15.93 19.34 -12.48
C VAL A 78 -17.31 18.72 -12.31
N ILE A 79 -17.83 18.02 -13.32
CA ILE A 79 -19.12 17.32 -13.22
C ILE A 79 -19.10 16.26 -12.13
N ALA A 80 -18.03 15.45 -12.04
CA ALA A 80 -17.89 14.45 -10.98
C ALA A 80 -17.90 15.10 -9.58
N PHE A 81 -17.18 16.21 -9.43
CA PHE A 81 -17.16 17.00 -8.20
C PHE A 81 -18.54 17.59 -7.87
N THR A 82 -19.26 18.13 -8.86
CA THR A 82 -20.62 18.66 -8.69
C THR A 82 -21.60 17.56 -8.30
N LEU A 83 -21.53 16.37 -8.92
CA LEU A 83 -22.37 15.23 -8.54
C LEU A 83 -22.10 14.80 -7.10
N LEU A 84 -20.82 14.73 -6.70
CA LEU A 84 -20.45 14.47 -5.31
C LEU A 84 -21.05 15.54 -4.36
N ALA A 85 -20.96 16.82 -4.73
CA ALA A 85 -21.54 17.92 -3.96
C ALA A 85 -23.07 17.81 -3.82
N LEU A 86 -23.78 17.44 -4.90
CA LEU A 86 -25.22 17.23 -4.89
C LEU A 86 -25.62 16.03 -4.00
N LEU A 87 -24.87 14.94 -4.05
CA LEU A 87 -25.08 13.78 -3.18
C LEU A 87 -24.82 14.14 -1.70
N GLY A 88 -23.77 14.91 -1.43
CA GLY A 88 -23.47 15.43 -0.10
C GLY A 88 -24.57 16.34 0.43
N TRP A 89 -25.03 17.29 -0.38
CA TRP A 89 -26.16 18.17 -0.06
C TRP A 89 -27.43 17.38 0.22
N TYR A 90 -27.78 16.42 -0.65
CA TYR A 90 -28.96 15.59 -0.48
C TYR A 90 -28.90 14.76 0.82
N SER A 91 -27.76 14.18 1.13
CA SER A 91 -27.56 13.42 2.38
C SER A 91 -27.61 14.34 3.60
N TYR A 92 -27.04 15.55 3.50
CA TYR A 92 -27.12 16.58 4.54
C TYR A 92 -28.58 16.95 4.85
N GLN A 93 -29.41 17.18 3.84
CA GLN A 93 -30.81 17.56 4.05
C GLN A 93 -31.62 16.46 4.77
N ARG A 94 -31.29 15.18 4.57
CA ARG A 94 -31.93 14.07 5.28
C ARG A 94 -31.54 13.96 6.76
N HIS A 95 -30.40 14.53 7.14
CA HIS A 95 -29.83 14.43 8.49
C HIS A 95 -29.44 15.79 9.06
N ARG A 96 -30.14 16.86 8.62
CA ARG A 96 -29.72 18.25 8.85
C ARG A 96 -29.59 18.59 10.32
N GLU A 97 -30.62 18.26 11.11
CA GLU A 97 -30.67 18.52 12.56
C GLU A 97 -29.57 17.74 13.29
N ASP A 98 -29.51 16.42 13.04
CA ASP A 98 -28.50 15.53 13.62
C ASP A 98 -27.06 15.98 13.33
N ILE A 99 -26.78 16.40 12.09
CA ILE A 99 -25.45 16.86 11.67
C ILE A 99 -25.13 18.22 12.30
N HIS A 100 -26.10 19.14 12.32
CA HIS A 100 -25.89 20.45 12.93
C HIS A 100 -25.60 20.33 14.44
N ASP A 101 -26.35 19.47 15.14
CA ASP A 101 -26.13 19.17 16.55
C ASP A 101 -24.78 18.49 16.77
N PHE A 102 -24.38 17.58 15.88
CA PHE A 102 -23.05 17.00 15.91
C PHE A 102 -21.95 18.07 15.84
N PHE A 103 -21.99 18.97 14.85
CA PHE A 103 -20.97 20.04 14.71
C PHE A 103 -20.96 20.97 15.91
N ARG A 104 -22.13 21.34 16.45
CA ARG A 104 -22.24 22.18 17.64
C ARG A 104 -21.64 21.52 18.88
N ASN A 105 -21.86 20.22 19.07
CA ASN A 105 -21.44 19.49 20.27
C ASN A 105 -20.00 18.94 20.19
N ASN A 106 -19.42 18.82 18.99
CA ASN A 106 -18.12 18.17 18.78
C ASN A 106 -17.01 19.10 18.25
N GLN A 107 -17.18 20.42 18.33
CA GLN A 107 -16.22 21.42 17.82
C GLN A 107 -14.77 21.13 18.25
N ARG A 108 -14.54 20.81 19.53
CA ARG A 108 -13.19 20.49 20.03
C ARG A 108 -12.59 19.27 19.35
N ASN A 109 -13.38 18.21 19.16
CA ASN A 109 -12.90 16.99 18.53
C ASN A 109 -12.59 17.22 17.04
N ILE A 110 -13.48 17.94 16.35
CA ILE A 110 -13.30 18.35 14.95
C ILE A 110 -12.02 19.16 14.79
N LEU A 111 -11.84 20.22 15.60
CA LEU A 111 -10.63 21.03 15.58
C LEU A 111 -9.37 20.22 15.90
N THR A 112 -9.48 19.19 16.75
CA THR A 112 -8.35 18.31 17.07
C THR A 112 -8.00 17.41 15.87
N ILE A 113 -9.00 16.83 15.20
CA ILE A 113 -8.82 16.02 13.99
C ILE A 113 -8.17 16.87 12.89
N GLU A 114 -8.66 18.07 12.67
CA GLU A 114 -8.07 19.00 11.70
C GLU A 114 -6.66 19.40 12.10
N ALA A 115 -6.41 19.77 13.36
CA ALA A 115 -5.07 20.11 13.83
C ALA A 115 -4.08 18.95 13.61
N ILE A 116 -4.50 17.70 13.79
CA ILE A 116 -3.68 16.52 13.51
C ILE A 116 -3.41 16.39 12.01
N PHE A 117 -4.42 16.55 11.16
CA PHE A 117 -4.26 16.52 9.71
C PHE A 117 -3.27 17.59 9.25
N PHE A 118 -3.48 18.86 9.60
CA PHE A 118 -2.59 19.95 9.21
C PHE A 118 -1.18 19.79 9.78
N THR A 119 -1.05 19.39 11.05
CA THR A 119 0.27 19.18 11.67
C THR A 119 1.05 18.08 10.94
N THR A 120 0.43 16.93 10.69
CA THR A 120 1.09 15.80 10.00
C THR A 120 1.38 16.11 8.54
N PHE A 121 0.48 16.80 7.86
CA PHE A 121 0.66 17.31 6.50
C PHE A 121 1.86 18.25 6.40
N ILE A 122 1.98 19.22 7.32
CA ILE A 122 3.10 20.17 7.36
C ILE A 122 4.41 19.45 7.72
N LEU A 123 4.43 18.63 8.77
CA LEU A 123 5.66 17.97 9.23
C LEU A 123 6.25 17.05 8.16
N TYR A 124 5.42 16.19 7.55
CA TYR A 124 5.90 15.32 6.49
C TYR A 124 6.15 16.09 5.18
N GLY A 125 5.38 17.14 4.89
CA GLY A 125 5.66 18.06 3.80
C GLY A 125 7.03 18.74 3.91
N LEU A 126 7.46 19.10 5.12
CA LEU A 126 8.81 19.61 5.37
C LEU A 126 9.87 18.56 5.09
N VAL A 127 9.72 17.33 5.61
CA VAL A 127 10.63 16.21 5.33
C VAL A 127 10.72 15.95 3.84
N ARG A 128 9.58 15.83 3.15
CA ARG A 128 9.54 15.59 1.70
C ARG A 128 10.11 16.75 0.89
N SER A 129 9.97 17.99 1.37
CA SER A 129 10.58 19.14 0.69
C SER A 129 12.10 19.10 0.65
N LEU A 130 12.73 18.41 1.61
CA LEU A 130 14.18 18.26 1.71
C LEU A 130 14.71 17.12 0.84
N ASN A 131 13.88 16.11 0.55
CA ASN A 131 14.15 15.07 -0.44
C ASN A 131 12.97 14.93 -1.41
N PRO A 132 12.79 15.86 -2.37
CA PRO A 132 11.62 15.86 -3.25
C PRO A 132 11.83 15.12 -4.56
N ALA A 133 13.05 14.65 -4.82
CA ALA A 133 13.44 14.09 -6.11
C ALA A 133 12.59 12.88 -6.46
N ILE A 134 12.16 12.84 -7.73
CA ILE A 134 11.75 11.62 -8.41
C ILE A 134 13.01 11.12 -9.10
N ASN A 135 13.56 10.03 -8.60
CA ASN A 135 14.81 9.42 -9.03
C ASN A 135 14.61 8.74 -10.41
N LEU A 136 14.56 9.58 -11.44
CA LEU A 136 14.63 9.18 -12.86
C LEU A 136 16.05 8.73 -13.23
N SER A 137 17.05 9.28 -12.54
CA SER A 137 18.47 8.95 -12.63
C SER A 137 19.12 9.19 -11.27
N THR A 138 20.02 8.33 -10.77
CA THR A 138 20.96 8.76 -9.73
C THR A 138 22.29 8.00 -9.76
N PHE A 139 23.35 8.73 -9.42
CA PHE A 139 24.69 8.27 -9.05
C PHE A 139 24.72 7.42 -7.76
N ASP A 140 23.56 7.20 -7.13
CA ASP A 140 23.39 6.29 -6.01
C ASP A 140 23.23 4.86 -6.54
N THR A 141 23.85 3.91 -5.83
CA THR A 141 23.76 2.47 -6.14
C THR A 141 22.36 1.87 -5.96
N ILE A 142 21.37 2.68 -5.58
CA ILE A 142 19.98 2.27 -5.32
C ILE A 142 19.07 3.03 -6.30
N THR A 143 18.53 2.30 -7.27
CA THR A 143 17.52 2.78 -8.21
C THR A 143 16.12 2.30 -7.77
N THR A 144 15.08 3.10 -8.03
CA THR A 144 13.73 2.93 -7.46
C THR A 144 12.64 2.96 -8.54
N GLU A 145 11.38 2.74 -8.17
CA GLU A 145 10.25 2.67 -9.12
C GLU A 145 9.48 4.00 -9.24
N GLN A 146 9.99 5.09 -8.65
CA GLN A 146 9.41 6.43 -8.80
C GLN A 146 9.16 6.88 -10.25
N PRO A 147 10.01 6.52 -11.25
CA PRO A 147 9.72 6.79 -12.66
C PRO A 147 8.44 6.11 -13.14
N MET A 148 8.26 4.83 -12.79
CA MET A 148 7.05 4.06 -13.09
C MET A 148 5.82 4.71 -12.45
N ASP A 149 5.91 5.06 -11.17
CA ASP A 149 4.81 5.70 -10.45
C ASP A 149 4.44 7.07 -11.04
N LEU A 150 5.44 7.86 -11.46
CA LEU A 150 5.20 9.13 -12.15
C LEU A 150 4.53 8.90 -13.51
N MET A 151 4.97 7.87 -14.25
CA MET A 151 4.36 7.48 -15.52
C MET A 151 2.89 7.11 -15.33
N LEU A 152 2.56 6.23 -14.37
CA LEU A 152 1.19 5.81 -14.08
C LEU A 152 0.31 6.98 -13.62
N LEU A 153 0.83 7.83 -12.74
CA LEU A 153 0.16 9.07 -12.33
C LEU A 153 -0.12 9.99 -13.51
N LYS A 154 0.87 10.19 -14.38
CA LYS A 154 0.71 11.07 -15.53
C LYS A 154 -0.30 10.49 -16.53
N ALA A 155 -0.18 9.21 -16.86
CA ALA A 155 -1.08 8.50 -17.76
C ALA A 155 -2.54 8.59 -17.31
N THR A 156 -2.82 8.41 -16.00
CA THR A 156 -4.18 8.59 -15.47
C THR A 156 -4.67 10.03 -15.55
N MET A 157 -3.78 11.03 -15.46
CA MET A 157 -4.15 12.45 -15.58
C MET A 157 -4.38 12.91 -17.02
N THR A 158 -3.74 12.28 -18.02
CA THR A 158 -3.69 12.80 -19.40
C THR A 158 -4.33 11.92 -20.48
N SER A 159 -4.54 10.63 -20.23
CA SER A 159 -5.21 9.73 -21.20
C SER A 159 -6.60 10.24 -21.54
N SER A 160 -7.09 10.08 -22.77
CA SER A 160 -8.42 10.54 -23.18
C SER A 160 -9.57 9.68 -22.64
N SER A 161 -9.32 8.39 -22.40
CA SER A 161 -10.27 7.39 -21.90
C SER A 161 -9.65 6.49 -20.84
N TYR A 162 -10.49 5.64 -20.21
CA TYR A 162 -10.06 4.58 -19.31
C TYR A 162 -10.39 3.19 -19.89
N PRO A 163 -9.57 2.14 -19.66
CA PRO A 163 -8.28 2.16 -18.96
C PRO A 163 -7.26 3.12 -19.61
N PRO A 164 -6.35 3.71 -18.81
CA PRO A 164 -5.44 4.74 -19.32
C PRO A 164 -4.42 4.12 -20.28
N HIS A 165 -3.96 4.89 -21.26
CA HIS A 165 -2.94 4.44 -22.20
C HIS A 165 -1.61 4.24 -21.49
N ASP A 166 -0.87 3.22 -21.93
CA ASP A 166 0.47 2.98 -21.41
C ASP A 166 1.48 3.92 -22.08
N SER A 167 2.16 4.76 -21.29
CA SER A 167 3.19 5.64 -21.85
C SER A 167 4.49 4.88 -22.16
N TRP A 168 4.70 3.70 -21.58
CA TRP A 168 5.85 2.85 -21.85
C TRP A 168 5.61 1.80 -22.93
N LEU A 169 4.38 1.66 -23.43
CA LEU A 169 4.08 0.70 -24.50
C LEU A 169 3.02 1.23 -25.46
N SER A 170 3.47 1.78 -26.60
CA SER A 170 2.58 2.35 -27.61
C SER A 170 1.57 1.33 -28.16
N GLY A 171 0.31 1.76 -28.24
CA GLY A 171 -0.81 0.91 -28.65
C GLY A 171 -1.40 0.04 -27.54
N SER A 172 -0.87 0.11 -26.32
CA SER A 172 -1.38 -0.63 -25.15
C SER A 172 -2.07 0.29 -24.12
N VAL A 173 -2.78 -0.34 -23.19
CA VAL A 173 -3.34 0.28 -21.99
C VAL A 173 -2.64 -0.26 -20.76
N ILE A 174 -2.63 0.51 -19.67
CA ILE A 174 -2.03 0.10 -18.40
C ILE A 174 -2.75 -1.14 -17.86
N ARG A 175 -1.98 -2.21 -17.63
CA ARG A 175 -2.44 -3.48 -17.03
C ARG A 175 -2.10 -3.61 -15.54
N TYR A 176 -1.87 -2.48 -14.88
CA TYR A 176 -1.50 -2.39 -13.46
C TYR A 176 -2.58 -1.68 -12.62
N TYR A 177 -2.40 -1.66 -11.29
CA TYR A 177 -3.30 -0.95 -10.37
C TYR A 177 -3.28 0.56 -10.65
N TYR A 178 -4.36 1.13 -11.18
CA TYR A 178 -4.38 2.55 -11.55
C TYR A 178 -5.31 3.44 -10.69
N PHE A 179 -6.16 2.89 -9.83
CA PHE A 179 -7.14 3.70 -9.09
C PHE A 179 -6.53 4.64 -8.05
N GLY A 180 -5.47 4.23 -7.36
CA GLY A 180 -4.75 5.10 -6.42
C GLY A 180 -4.20 6.35 -7.12
N TYR A 181 -3.53 6.15 -8.26
CA TYR A 181 -3.02 7.23 -9.11
C TYR A 181 -4.16 8.10 -9.65
N LEU A 182 -5.28 7.49 -10.07
CA LEU A 182 -6.48 8.21 -10.50
C LEU A 182 -7.05 9.09 -9.38
N ALA A 183 -7.15 8.58 -8.15
CA ALA A 183 -7.65 9.33 -7.00
C ALA A 183 -6.78 10.56 -6.69
N ILE A 184 -5.45 10.38 -6.63
CA ILE A 184 -4.50 11.47 -6.40
C ILE A 184 -4.48 12.44 -7.60
N GLY A 185 -4.54 11.92 -8.82
CA GLY A 185 -4.60 12.70 -10.06
C GLY A 185 -5.89 13.54 -10.17
N TRP A 186 -7.03 13.01 -9.73
CA TRP A 186 -8.31 13.73 -9.67
C TRP A 186 -8.22 14.96 -8.74
N VAL A 187 -7.66 14.78 -7.53
CA VAL A 187 -7.37 15.89 -6.60
C VAL A 187 -6.38 16.87 -7.23
N GLY A 188 -5.34 16.38 -7.90
CA GLY A 188 -4.34 17.22 -8.55
C GLY A 188 -4.86 18.07 -9.70
N ARG A 189 -5.78 17.54 -10.50
CA ARG A 189 -6.42 18.28 -11.58
C ARG A 189 -7.45 19.30 -11.06
N LEU A 190 -8.19 18.98 -10.00
CA LEU A 190 -9.01 19.97 -9.27
C LEU A 190 -8.15 21.12 -8.72
N SER A 191 -6.93 20.80 -8.28
CA SER A 191 -5.97 21.75 -7.72
C SER A 191 -5.06 22.42 -8.76
N LEU A 192 -5.34 22.23 -10.06
CA LEU A 192 -4.59 22.81 -11.19
C LEU A 192 -3.07 22.55 -11.11
N SER A 193 -2.68 21.39 -10.60
CA SER A 193 -1.28 21.01 -10.37
C SER A 193 -0.78 20.02 -11.42
N SER A 194 0.48 20.15 -11.84
CA SER A 194 1.11 19.21 -12.78
C SER A 194 1.63 17.97 -12.07
N ALA A 195 1.69 16.83 -12.77
CA ALA A 195 2.06 15.51 -12.21
C ALA A 195 3.30 15.52 -11.28
N PRO A 196 4.42 16.22 -11.57
CA PRO A 196 5.58 16.24 -10.65
C PRO A 196 5.30 16.85 -9.27
N PHE A 197 4.39 17.82 -9.16
CA PHE A 197 3.97 18.37 -7.87
C PHE A 197 2.92 17.45 -7.23
N VAL A 198 1.98 16.95 -8.03
CA VAL A 198 0.92 16.03 -7.59
C VAL A 198 1.51 14.77 -6.98
N TYR A 199 2.64 14.27 -7.48
CA TYR A 199 3.37 13.14 -6.91
C TYR A 199 3.75 13.38 -5.44
N ASN A 200 4.45 14.49 -5.17
CA ASN A 200 4.89 14.85 -3.82
C ASN A 200 3.70 15.27 -2.93
N PHE A 201 2.72 16.00 -3.46
CA PHE A 201 1.49 16.34 -2.73
C PHE A 201 0.67 15.09 -2.37
N GLY A 202 0.68 14.09 -3.25
CA GLY A 202 0.09 12.77 -3.05
C GLY A 202 0.72 12.06 -1.86
N LEU A 203 2.05 11.91 -1.84
CA LEU A 203 2.77 11.33 -0.70
C LEU A 203 2.42 12.02 0.62
N ILE A 204 2.41 13.36 0.62
CA ILE A 204 2.07 14.15 1.83
C ILE A 204 0.62 13.93 2.27
N THR A 205 -0.29 13.87 1.31
CA THR A 205 -1.72 13.64 1.55
C THR A 205 -1.94 12.24 2.12
N ILE A 206 -1.31 11.21 1.55
CA ILE A 206 -1.46 9.82 2.01
C ILE A 206 -0.91 9.69 3.43
N PHE A 207 0.24 10.29 3.74
CA PHE A 207 0.78 10.32 5.10
C PHE A 207 -0.20 10.95 6.08
N ALA A 208 -0.67 12.17 5.80
CA ALA A 208 -1.54 12.93 6.68
C ALA A 208 -2.92 12.27 6.86
N LEU A 209 -3.52 11.76 5.77
CA LEU A 209 -4.80 11.04 5.82
C LEU A 209 -4.66 9.71 6.56
N THR A 210 -3.58 8.97 6.36
CA THR A 210 -3.33 7.73 7.11
C THR A 210 -3.22 8.03 8.61
N PHE A 211 -2.41 9.03 8.99
CA PHE A 211 -2.28 9.40 10.41
C PHE A 211 -3.63 9.81 11.00
N THR A 212 -4.38 10.65 10.29
CA THR A 212 -5.68 11.18 10.75
C THR A 212 -6.73 10.07 10.87
N THR A 213 -6.79 9.14 9.93
CA THR A 213 -7.74 8.02 9.96
C THR A 213 -7.36 6.96 10.99
N VAL A 214 -6.06 6.71 11.23
CA VAL A 214 -5.59 5.90 12.36
C VAL A 214 -5.98 6.56 13.68
N TYR A 215 -5.68 7.85 13.84
CA TYR A 215 -6.09 8.62 15.02
C TYR A 215 -7.60 8.50 15.26
N GLY A 216 -8.42 8.80 14.25
CA GLY A 216 -9.87 8.77 14.35
C GLY A 216 -10.41 7.39 14.71
N THR A 217 -9.89 6.33 14.08
CA THR A 217 -10.29 4.94 14.38
C THR A 217 -9.96 4.58 15.82
N VAL A 218 -8.72 4.80 16.26
CA VAL A 218 -8.29 4.46 17.63
C VAL A 218 -9.02 5.34 18.66
N PHE A 219 -9.19 6.63 18.37
CA PHE A 219 -9.96 7.55 19.20
C PHE A 219 -11.38 7.02 19.41
N ASN A 220 -12.11 6.76 18.32
CA ASN A 220 -13.48 6.24 18.36
C ASN A 220 -13.60 4.92 19.13
N VAL A 221 -12.59 4.04 19.02
CA VAL A 221 -12.57 2.80 19.77
C VAL A 221 -12.31 3.04 21.26
N VAL A 222 -11.36 3.88 21.61
CA VAL A 222 -10.95 4.10 23.01
C VAL A 222 -11.98 4.94 23.77
N THR A 223 -12.59 5.94 23.11
CA THR A 223 -13.62 6.82 23.68
C THR A 223 -15.01 6.18 23.70
N LEU A 224 -15.13 4.90 23.36
CA LEU A 224 -16.41 4.23 23.27
C LEU A 224 -17.25 4.49 24.51
N VAL A 225 -18.38 5.16 24.30
CA VAL A 225 -19.34 5.49 25.34
C VAL A 225 -20.19 4.26 25.57
N ASN A 226 -20.02 3.60 26.72
CA ASN A 226 -21.08 2.83 27.37
C ASN A 226 -20.86 2.78 28.90
N ASP A 227 -21.70 3.56 29.57
CA ASP A 227 -22.42 3.29 30.82
C ASP A 227 -21.81 3.28 32.21
N LYS A 228 -20.49 3.23 32.47
CA LYS A 228 -20.05 3.28 33.90
C LYS A 228 -18.77 4.05 34.21
N THR A 229 -18.02 4.50 33.21
CA THR A 229 -16.76 5.21 33.44
C THR A 229 -16.68 6.45 32.56
N GLN A 230 -16.63 7.63 33.18
CA GLN A 230 -16.19 8.86 32.50
C GLN A 230 -14.73 8.67 32.10
N ILE A 231 -14.51 8.15 30.91
CA ILE A 231 -13.18 8.08 30.32
C ILE A 231 -12.88 9.46 29.74
N SER A 232 -11.74 10.02 30.15
CA SER A 232 -11.30 11.31 29.63
C SER A 232 -10.96 11.18 28.15
N GLN A 233 -11.54 12.04 27.30
CA GLN A 233 -11.16 12.25 25.89
C GLN A 233 -9.64 12.33 25.69
N ARG A 234 -8.89 12.73 26.73
CA ARG A 234 -7.43 12.71 26.77
C ARG A 234 -6.82 11.34 26.47
N HIS A 235 -7.39 10.24 26.97
CA HIS A 235 -6.87 8.90 26.69
C HIS A 235 -7.12 8.48 25.25
N GLY A 236 -8.30 8.81 24.70
CA GLY A 236 -8.59 8.62 23.28
C GLY A 236 -7.61 9.38 22.41
N PHE A 237 -7.35 10.65 22.75
CA PHE A 237 -6.37 11.48 22.06
C PHE A 237 -4.97 10.85 22.09
N LEU A 238 -4.45 10.51 23.28
CA LEU A 238 -3.10 9.92 23.42
C LEU A 238 -2.97 8.57 22.71
N ALA A 239 -4.00 7.73 22.79
CA ALA A 239 -4.02 6.45 22.09
C ALA A 239 -4.08 6.62 20.57
N GLY A 240 -4.84 7.60 20.07
CA GLY A 240 -4.88 7.95 18.65
C GLY A 240 -3.54 8.43 18.12
N ILE A 241 -2.86 9.33 18.86
CA ILE A 241 -1.50 9.77 18.51
C ILE A 241 -0.54 8.58 18.52
N LEU A 242 -0.60 7.73 19.56
CA LEU A 242 0.20 6.50 19.59
C LEU A 242 -0.05 5.62 18.37
N GLY A 243 -1.30 5.43 17.96
CA GLY A 243 -1.66 4.67 16.75
C GLY A 243 -0.97 5.22 15.52
N GLY A 244 -1.08 6.53 15.27
CA GLY A 244 -0.42 7.17 14.13
C GLY A 244 1.11 7.00 14.16
N MET A 245 1.72 7.13 15.34
CA MET A 245 3.16 6.93 15.52
C MET A 245 3.60 5.47 15.29
N LEU A 246 2.86 4.49 15.82
CA LEU A 246 3.16 3.06 15.63
C LEU A 246 3.06 2.65 14.15
N VAL A 247 2.10 3.21 13.40
CA VAL A 247 1.92 2.90 11.99
C VAL A 247 2.98 3.59 11.12
N LEU A 248 3.18 4.90 11.27
CA LEU A 248 3.89 5.73 10.28
C LEU A 248 5.29 6.18 10.68
N VAL A 249 5.60 6.22 11.98
CA VAL A 249 6.88 6.75 12.48
C VAL A 249 7.79 5.63 12.97
N LEU A 250 7.23 4.55 13.49
CA LEU A 250 8.01 3.42 13.97
C LEU A 250 8.68 2.69 12.79
N GLY A 251 9.97 2.36 12.92
CA GLY A 251 10.66 1.40 12.04
C GLY A 251 10.93 0.09 12.78
N ASN A 252 11.65 -0.82 12.15
CA ASN A 252 11.97 -2.11 12.76
C ASN A 252 13.31 -2.10 13.53
N LEU A 253 13.62 -3.20 14.22
CA LEU A 253 14.78 -3.25 15.12
C LEU A 253 16.12 -3.25 14.37
N VAL A 254 16.14 -3.49 13.05
CA VAL A 254 17.38 -3.48 12.26
C VAL A 254 18.01 -2.10 12.20
N GLY A 255 17.21 -1.03 12.24
CA GLY A 255 17.75 0.33 12.33
C GLY A 255 18.58 0.53 13.61
N PHE A 256 18.08 0.06 14.76
CA PHE A 256 18.83 0.08 16.01
C PHE A 256 20.07 -0.83 15.96
N LEU A 257 19.94 -2.05 15.40
CA LEU A 257 21.07 -2.96 15.25
C LEU A 257 22.19 -2.36 14.38
N ALA A 258 21.83 -1.68 13.29
CA ALA A 258 22.79 -1.00 12.42
C ALA A 258 23.58 0.08 13.19
N ILE A 259 22.92 0.82 14.09
CA ILE A 259 23.56 1.85 14.91
C ILE A 259 24.52 1.22 15.92
N ILE A 260 24.08 0.25 16.73
CA ILE A 260 24.95 -0.36 17.75
C ILE A 260 26.12 -1.14 17.15
N ARG A 261 25.97 -1.66 15.93
CA ARG A 261 27.07 -2.27 15.16
C ARG A 261 28.20 -1.26 14.92
N HIS A 262 27.87 -0.01 14.59
CA HIS A 262 28.84 1.06 14.40
C HIS A 262 29.44 1.57 15.71
N TRP A 263 28.83 1.26 16.86
CA TRP A 263 29.41 1.46 18.19
C TRP A 263 30.31 0.29 18.64
N GLY A 264 30.44 -0.76 17.82
CA GLY A 264 31.33 -1.90 18.09
C GLY A 264 30.67 -3.03 18.88
N PHE A 265 29.35 -3.04 19.04
CA PHE A 265 28.65 -4.13 19.72
C PHE A 265 28.44 -5.33 18.79
N GLY A 266 28.53 -6.54 19.37
CA GLY A 266 28.28 -7.81 18.69
C GLY A 266 29.51 -8.37 17.96
N GLY A 267 29.95 -9.58 18.33
CA GLY A 267 31.05 -10.28 17.65
C GLY A 267 30.64 -10.85 16.28
N GLY A 268 31.62 -11.33 15.50
CA GLY A 268 31.38 -11.92 14.17
C GLY A 268 30.36 -13.07 14.17
N ALA A 269 30.40 -13.92 15.20
CA ALA A 269 29.43 -15.01 15.35
C ALA A 269 27.99 -14.50 15.53
N PHE A 270 27.78 -13.38 16.24
CA PHE A 270 26.46 -12.78 16.45
C PHE A 270 25.88 -12.23 15.14
N TRP A 271 26.66 -11.43 14.40
CA TRP A 271 26.22 -10.86 13.13
C TRP A 271 25.99 -11.93 12.06
N LYS A 272 26.85 -12.95 12.01
CA LYS A 272 26.64 -14.12 11.16
C LYS A 272 25.41 -14.92 11.58
N TRP A 273 25.16 -15.07 12.89
CA TRP A 273 23.96 -15.72 13.40
C TRP A 273 22.69 -14.94 13.08
N LEU A 274 22.70 -13.59 13.07
CA LEU A 274 21.54 -12.80 12.61
C LEU A 274 21.22 -13.07 11.14
N ASN A 275 22.25 -13.34 10.32
CA ASN A 275 22.14 -13.69 8.90
C ASN A 275 21.32 -12.69 8.09
N ILE A 276 21.62 -11.39 8.27
CA ILE A 276 20.99 -10.32 7.50
C ILE A 276 21.97 -9.88 6.41
N PRO A 277 21.58 -9.89 5.13
CA PRO A 277 22.42 -9.42 4.02
C PRO A 277 23.02 -8.03 4.30
N GLY A 278 24.35 -7.90 4.15
CA GLY A 278 25.08 -6.66 4.43
C GLY A 278 25.32 -6.34 5.91
N LEU A 279 24.87 -7.20 6.83
CA LEU A 279 25.02 -7.08 8.29
C LEU A 279 25.65 -8.35 8.91
N LEU A 280 26.51 -9.04 8.15
CA LEU A 280 27.08 -10.35 8.52
C LEU A 280 28.36 -10.29 9.37
N SER A 281 28.93 -9.10 9.59
CA SER A 281 30.21 -8.94 10.28
C SER A 281 30.27 -7.62 11.05
N PRO A 282 31.08 -7.50 12.13
CA PRO A 282 31.26 -6.23 12.83
C PRO A 282 31.87 -5.16 11.90
N VAL A 283 31.74 -3.89 12.29
CA VAL A 283 32.38 -2.77 11.59
C VAL A 283 33.76 -2.51 12.20
N THR A 284 34.77 -2.25 11.37
CA THR A 284 36.13 -1.93 11.80
C THR A 284 36.30 -0.44 12.18
N ASN A 285 35.57 0.45 11.50
CA ASN A 285 35.59 1.89 11.73
C ASN A 285 34.36 2.36 12.53
N LEU A 286 34.56 2.60 13.83
CA LEU A 286 33.49 3.03 14.72
C LEU A 286 32.97 4.43 14.35
N SER A 287 31.66 4.63 14.48
CA SER A 287 30.99 5.91 14.22
C SER A 287 29.67 6.01 14.96
N ILE A 288 29.19 7.23 15.19
CA ILE A 288 27.93 7.47 15.93
C ILE A 288 26.73 6.96 15.11
N LEU A 289 26.74 7.21 13.80
CA LEU A 289 25.67 6.84 12.87
C LEU A 289 26.25 5.97 11.74
N PRO A 290 25.43 5.06 11.16
CA PRO A 290 25.81 4.31 9.96
C PRO A 290 26.24 5.25 8.83
N ARG A 291 27.34 4.92 8.15
CA ARG A 291 27.92 5.74 7.07
C ARG A 291 27.73 5.14 5.67
N ASP A 292 27.30 3.90 5.59
CA ASP A 292 27.13 3.19 4.34
C ASP A 292 25.78 3.51 3.70
N ASN A 293 25.76 4.02 2.46
CA ASN A 293 24.56 4.53 1.80
C ASN A 293 23.38 3.54 1.73
N SER A 294 23.63 2.23 1.83
CA SER A 294 22.60 1.18 1.79
C SER A 294 22.09 0.71 3.15
N TRP A 295 22.55 1.27 4.27
CA TRP A 295 22.18 0.79 5.62
C TRP A 295 20.66 0.84 5.88
N TRP A 296 20.01 1.93 5.47
CA TRP A 296 18.57 2.15 5.67
C TRP A 296 17.72 1.26 4.75
N TRP A 297 18.29 0.83 3.61
CA TRP A 297 17.66 -0.10 2.66
C TRP A 297 17.66 -1.54 3.19
N ARG A 298 18.72 -1.95 3.88
CA ARG A 298 18.80 -3.31 4.47
C ARG A 298 17.72 -3.60 5.50
N ALA A 299 17.12 -2.55 6.09
CA ALA A 299 16.02 -2.72 7.03
C ALA A 299 14.78 -3.37 6.39
N THR A 300 14.68 -3.48 5.07
CA THR A 300 13.56 -4.14 4.37
C THR A 300 14.00 -5.36 3.56
N ARG A 301 15.17 -5.92 3.89
CA ARG A 301 15.73 -7.14 3.30
C ARG A 301 16.26 -8.05 4.41
N ILE A 302 15.44 -8.26 5.44
CA ILE A 302 15.83 -9.03 6.65
C ILE A 302 15.80 -10.54 6.36
N ILE A 303 14.83 -10.95 5.55
CA ILE A 303 14.55 -12.36 5.25
C ILE A 303 15.37 -12.78 4.02
N THR A 304 15.95 -13.97 4.08
CA THR A 304 16.67 -14.58 2.95
C THR A 304 16.15 -15.99 2.72
N ASP A 305 15.61 -16.20 1.51
CA ASP A 305 15.03 -17.46 1.07
C ASP A 305 16.01 -18.25 0.18
N GLY A 306 17.23 -17.74 -0.03
CA GLY A 306 18.29 -18.39 -0.80
C GLY A 306 19.13 -17.40 -1.62
N PRO A 307 20.15 -17.88 -2.35
CA PRO A 307 20.96 -17.04 -3.23
C PRO A 307 20.09 -16.33 -4.28
N GLY A 308 20.06 -14.99 -4.24
CA GLY A 308 19.26 -14.18 -5.17
C GLY A 308 17.77 -14.06 -4.86
N ALA A 309 17.26 -14.77 -3.85
CA ALA A 309 15.85 -14.74 -3.44
C ALA A 309 15.73 -14.10 -2.04
N ASN A 310 15.68 -12.78 -1.97
CA ASN A 310 15.45 -12.05 -0.73
C ASN A 310 14.09 -11.34 -0.80
N PRO A 311 13.07 -11.83 -0.09
CA PRO A 311 11.80 -11.15 0.01
C PRO A 311 11.93 -9.68 0.43
N ILE A 312 10.99 -8.86 -0.04
CA ILE A 312 10.91 -7.44 0.33
C ILE A 312 10.03 -7.35 1.57
N ASP A 313 10.58 -6.97 2.73
CA ASP A 313 9.85 -6.84 4.00
C ASP A 313 9.66 -5.37 4.41
N GLU A 314 8.96 -4.62 3.56
CA GLU A 314 8.67 -3.20 3.79
C GLU A 314 7.69 -2.92 4.94
N PHE A 315 7.84 -1.73 5.52
CA PHE A 315 6.95 -1.14 6.52
C PHE A 315 6.73 0.34 6.19
N PRO A 316 5.63 0.97 6.66
CA PRO A 316 5.21 2.28 6.17
C PRO A 316 6.28 3.38 6.27
N ALA A 317 7.03 3.45 7.38
CA ALA A 317 8.08 4.45 7.54
C ALA A 317 9.19 4.32 6.48
N PHE A 318 9.55 3.10 6.06
CA PHE A 318 10.48 2.90 4.93
C PHE A 318 9.86 3.38 3.62
N SER A 319 8.62 2.99 3.30
CA SER A 319 8.00 3.35 2.02
C SER A 319 7.81 4.87 1.86
N PHE A 320 7.49 5.58 2.95
CA PHE A 320 7.42 7.05 2.94
C PHE A 320 8.79 7.73 2.87
N LEU A 321 9.84 7.10 3.41
CA LEU A 321 11.21 7.58 3.27
C LEU A 321 11.72 7.35 1.84
N LEU A 322 11.41 6.18 1.26
CA LEU A 322 11.71 5.83 -0.12
C LEU A 322 11.03 6.80 -1.09
N GLY A 323 9.74 7.08 -0.87
CA GLY A 323 8.98 8.04 -1.67
C GLY A 323 8.43 7.45 -2.97
N ASP A 324 8.30 6.13 -3.06
CA ASP A 324 7.61 5.48 -4.17
C ASP A 324 6.10 5.58 -3.92
N LEU A 325 5.36 6.11 -4.89
CA LEU A 325 3.91 6.33 -4.80
C LEU A 325 3.17 5.03 -5.18
N HIS A 326 3.62 3.90 -4.63
CA HIS A 326 3.10 2.58 -4.98
C HIS A 326 1.65 2.34 -4.53
N PRO A 327 0.96 1.37 -5.16
CA PRO A 327 -0.40 0.95 -4.79
C PRO A 327 -0.61 0.62 -3.31
N HIS A 328 0.30 -0.12 -2.67
CA HIS A 328 0.17 -0.51 -1.25
C HIS A 328 0.37 0.66 -0.29
N LEU A 329 1.16 1.68 -0.68
CA LEU A 329 1.30 2.91 0.09
C LEU A 329 0.03 3.75 -0.03
N MET A 330 -0.46 3.95 -1.25
CA MET A 330 -1.69 4.70 -1.54
C MET A 330 -2.93 4.06 -0.91
N SER A 331 -2.93 2.75 -0.67
CA SER A 331 -4.08 2.05 -0.09
C SER A 331 -4.25 2.27 1.42
N LEU A 332 -3.20 2.65 2.16
CA LEU A 332 -3.24 2.86 3.61
C LEU A 332 -4.48 3.64 4.14
N PRO A 333 -4.82 4.83 3.62
CA PRO A 333 -6.00 5.55 4.09
C PRO A 333 -7.33 4.83 3.76
N PHE A 334 -7.41 4.12 2.62
CA PHE A 334 -8.59 3.35 2.23
C PHE A 334 -8.75 2.08 3.09
N VAL A 335 -7.63 1.45 3.44
CA VAL A 335 -7.59 0.34 4.39
C VAL A 335 -8.07 0.81 5.76
N MET A 336 -7.64 1.99 6.22
CA MET A 336 -8.15 2.55 7.48
C MET A 336 -9.64 2.85 7.41
N LEU A 337 -10.16 3.37 6.29
CA LEU A 337 -11.59 3.52 6.05
C LEU A 337 -12.34 2.16 6.17
N ALA A 338 -11.76 1.07 5.68
CA ALA A 338 -12.31 -0.28 5.82
C ALA A 338 -12.29 -0.77 7.29
N ILE A 339 -11.19 -0.55 8.03
CA ILE A 339 -11.09 -0.89 9.46
C ILE A 339 -12.10 -0.08 10.29
N THR A 340 -12.24 1.22 10.03
CA THR A 340 -13.27 2.06 10.68
C THR A 340 -14.67 1.57 10.35
N THR A 341 -14.92 1.12 9.11
CA THR A 341 -16.20 0.54 8.68
C THR A 341 -16.51 -0.75 9.43
N ALA A 342 -15.53 -1.65 9.57
CA ALA A 342 -15.68 -2.84 10.40
C ALA A 342 -16.03 -2.45 11.85
N PHE A 343 -15.36 -1.45 12.42
CA PHE A 343 -15.66 -0.98 13.76
C PHE A 343 -17.07 -0.37 13.89
N ALA A 344 -17.50 0.45 12.93
CA ALA A 344 -18.84 1.03 12.91
C ALA A 344 -19.94 -0.05 12.85
N LEU A 345 -19.72 -1.10 12.04
CA LEU A 345 -20.61 -2.25 11.97
C LEU A 345 -20.63 -3.05 13.28
N PHE A 346 -19.46 -3.24 13.90
CA PHE A 346 -19.33 -3.90 15.20
C PHE A 346 -20.14 -3.16 16.28
N LYS A 347 -20.16 -1.83 16.25
CA LYS A 347 -20.87 -0.97 17.22
C LYS A 347 -22.30 -0.62 16.89
N ARG A 348 -22.77 -0.99 15.71
CA ARG A 348 -24.10 -0.60 15.28
C ARG A 348 -25.18 -1.13 16.21
N ASN A 349 -26.08 -0.24 16.63
CA ASN A 349 -27.30 -0.57 17.34
C ASN A 349 -28.37 -1.09 16.38
N GLY A 350 -29.13 -2.10 16.79
CA GLY A 350 -30.16 -2.75 15.99
C GLY A 350 -29.71 -4.02 15.25
N SER A 351 -30.70 -4.78 14.79
CA SER A 351 -30.47 -6.05 14.08
C SER A 351 -30.07 -5.81 12.63
N ILE A 352 -28.94 -6.38 12.23
CA ILE A 352 -28.59 -6.64 10.84
C ILE A 352 -29.31 -7.93 10.42
N ASN A 353 -29.96 -7.91 9.25
CA ASN A 353 -30.62 -9.06 8.63
C ASN A 353 -30.74 -8.81 7.11
N ILE A 354 -31.37 -9.74 6.39
CA ILE A 354 -31.55 -9.66 4.92
C ILE A 354 -32.23 -8.36 4.43
N LEU A 355 -33.08 -7.71 5.26
CA LEU A 355 -33.74 -6.46 4.90
C LEU A 355 -32.79 -5.24 4.95
N TRP A 356 -31.53 -5.44 5.36
CA TRP A 356 -30.53 -4.38 5.42
C TRP A 356 -30.35 -3.67 4.08
N PHE A 357 -30.26 -4.43 2.98
CA PHE A 357 -30.09 -3.89 1.63
C PHE A 357 -31.18 -2.85 1.30
N TYR A 358 -32.42 -3.12 1.71
CA TYR A 358 -33.56 -2.23 1.51
C TYR A 358 -33.62 -1.08 2.53
N LYS A 359 -33.35 -1.36 3.82
CA LYS A 359 -33.46 -0.35 4.90
C LYS A 359 -32.31 0.65 4.94
N HIS A 360 -31.14 0.27 4.42
CA HIS A 360 -29.92 1.06 4.49
C HIS A 360 -29.16 1.09 3.16
N PRO A 361 -29.80 1.53 2.05
CA PRO A 361 -29.21 1.44 0.71
C PRO A 361 -27.92 2.25 0.57
N ILE A 362 -27.85 3.44 1.20
CA ILE A 362 -26.63 4.28 1.20
C ILE A 362 -25.49 3.54 1.91
N SER A 363 -25.72 3.03 3.13
CA SER A 363 -24.69 2.29 3.87
C SER A 363 -24.24 1.02 3.12
N THR A 364 -25.18 0.31 2.50
CA THR A 364 -24.89 -0.85 1.65
C THR A 364 -23.96 -0.46 0.51
N LEU A 365 -24.33 0.55 -0.29
CA LEU A 365 -23.54 1.00 -1.43
C LEU A 365 -22.13 1.44 -0.98
N LEU A 366 -22.03 2.18 0.12
CA LEU A 366 -20.74 2.61 0.67
C LEU A 366 -19.86 1.44 1.07
N ILE A 367 -20.41 0.41 1.75
CA ILE A 367 -19.63 -0.78 2.11
C ILE A 367 -19.15 -1.52 0.85
N GLY A 368 -20.00 -1.64 -0.18
CA GLY A 368 -19.63 -2.22 -1.46
C GLY A 368 -18.49 -1.46 -2.15
N LEU A 369 -18.59 -0.13 -2.20
CA LEU A 369 -17.57 0.74 -2.77
C LEU A 369 -16.25 0.66 -1.98
N ILE A 370 -16.30 0.67 -0.65
CA ILE A 370 -15.11 0.58 0.20
C ILE A 370 -14.39 -0.76 -0.03
N ILE A 371 -15.11 -1.88 -0.02
CA ILE A 371 -14.49 -3.20 -0.22
C ILE A 371 -13.95 -3.33 -1.66
N GLY A 372 -14.74 -2.98 -2.67
CA GLY A 372 -14.32 -3.09 -4.06
C GLY A 372 -13.16 -2.17 -4.42
N ALA A 373 -13.11 -0.96 -3.85
CA ALA A 373 -12.01 -0.03 -4.05
C ALA A 373 -10.68 -0.54 -3.50
N LEU A 374 -10.68 -1.33 -2.41
CA LEU A 374 -9.44 -1.98 -1.96
C LEU A 374 -8.86 -2.86 -3.07
N GLY A 375 -9.71 -3.66 -3.72
CA GLY A 375 -9.32 -4.51 -4.84
C GLY A 375 -8.74 -3.74 -6.03
N PHE A 376 -9.23 -2.52 -6.24
CA PHE A 376 -8.84 -1.66 -7.36
C PHE A 376 -7.60 -0.79 -7.07
N VAL A 377 -7.44 -0.31 -5.82
CA VAL A 377 -6.21 0.37 -5.39
C VAL A 377 -5.07 -0.62 -5.30
N ASN A 378 -5.27 -1.75 -4.61
CA ASN A 378 -4.27 -2.79 -4.39
C ASN A 378 -4.97 -4.12 -4.11
N SER A 379 -5.04 -5.01 -5.11
CA SER A 379 -5.83 -6.26 -5.04
C SER A 379 -5.52 -7.14 -3.83
N TRP A 380 -4.31 -7.08 -3.29
CA TRP A 380 -3.86 -7.81 -2.11
C TRP A 380 -4.58 -7.40 -0.82
N ASP A 381 -5.15 -6.20 -0.75
CA ASP A 381 -5.89 -5.70 0.41
C ASP A 381 -7.32 -6.25 0.49
N LEU A 382 -7.89 -6.65 -0.65
CA LEU A 382 -9.27 -7.15 -0.73
C LEU A 382 -9.51 -8.39 0.15
N PRO A 383 -8.69 -9.46 0.10
CA PRO A 383 -8.91 -10.64 0.93
C PRO A 383 -8.90 -10.32 2.44
N THR A 384 -7.89 -9.57 2.90
CA THR A 384 -7.68 -9.31 4.34
C THR A 384 -8.76 -8.43 4.94
N TYR A 385 -9.01 -7.27 4.33
CA TYR A 385 -9.95 -6.29 4.92
C TYR A 385 -11.40 -6.53 4.49
N GLY A 386 -11.62 -7.16 3.33
CA GLY A 386 -12.92 -7.73 2.97
C GLY A 386 -13.32 -8.81 3.98
N PHE A 387 -12.41 -9.73 4.32
CA PHE A 387 -12.64 -10.73 5.37
C PHE A 387 -12.95 -10.08 6.73
N LEU A 388 -12.25 -9.01 7.12
CA LEU A 388 -12.52 -8.28 8.36
C LEU A 388 -13.96 -7.73 8.43
N ILE A 389 -14.42 -7.04 7.37
CA ILE A 389 -15.76 -6.46 7.31
C ILE A 389 -16.83 -7.57 7.29
N LEU A 390 -16.67 -8.57 6.41
CA LEU A 390 -17.62 -9.66 6.26
C LEU A 390 -17.70 -10.55 7.51
N SER A 391 -16.57 -10.78 8.19
CA SER A 391 -16.54 -11.49 9.48
C SER A 391 -17.24 -10.70 10.59
N THR A 392 -17.10 -9.37 10.59
CA THR A 392 -17.80 -8.51 11.54
C THR A 392 -19.32 -8.53 11.32
N LEU A 393 -19.76 -8.50 10.06
CA LEU A 393 -21.17 -8.67 9.69
C LEU A 393 -21.69 -10.03 10.13
N THR A 394 -20.94 -11.10 9.85
CA THR A 394 -21.29 -12.47 10.22
C THR A 394 -21.40 -12.63 11.74
N LEU A 395 -20.47 -12.04 12.50
CA LEU A 395 -20.53 -12.01 13.97
C LEU A 395 -21.80 -11.31 14.45
N LYS A 396 -22.15 -10.17 13.85
CA LYS A 396 -23.37 -9.44 14.22
C LYS A 396 -24.64 -10.24 13.89
N LEU A 397 -24.68 -10.91 12.75
CA LEU A 397 -25.78 -11.80 12.36
C LEU A 397 -25.92 -12.98 13.33
N LEU A 398 -24.80 -13.57 13.76
CA LEU A 398 -24.79 -14.64 14.76
C LEU A 398 -25.39 -14.17 16.09
N LEU A 399 -25.03 -12.96 16.54
CA LEU A 399 -25.56 -12.38 17.76
C LEU A 399 -27.08 -12.08 17.65
N ASN A 400 -27.55 -11.57 16.50
CA ASN A 400 -28.96 -11.26 16.28
C ASN A 400 -29.84 -12.53 16.20
N ASN A 401 -29.31 -13.60 15.59
CA ASN A 401 -30.03 -14.84 15.31
C ASN A 401 -29.62 -16.00 16.24
N LYS A 402 -29.13 -15.69 17.46
CA LYS A 402 -28.56 -16.69 18.40
C LYS A 402 -29.48 -17.89 18.68
N HIS A 403 -30.80 -17.72 18.55
CA HIS A 403 -31.81 -18.74 18.78
C HIS A 403 -32.39 -19.39 17.50
N ASN A 404 -31.97 -18.96 16.30
CA ASN A 404 -32.48 -19.47 15.02
C ASN A 404 -31.34 -19.70 14.01
N ARG A 405 -30.85 -20.94 13.96
CA ARG A 405 -29.75 -21.36 13.08
C ARG A 405 -30.08 -21.19 11.59
N MET A 406 -31.32 -21.46 11.18
CA MET A 406 -31.72 -21.34 9.77
C MET A 406 -31.73 -19.88 9.31
N SER A 407 -32.25 -18.97 10.14
CA SER A 407 -32.21 -17.53 9.86
C SER A 407 -30.78 -17.02 9.81
N PHE A 408 -29.90 -17.48 10.72
CA PHE A 408 -28.48 -17.14 10.68
C PHE A 408 -27.81 -17.55 9.36
N VAL A 409 -27.97 -18.80 8.93
CA VAL A 409 -27.37 -19.30 7.68
C VAL A 409 -27.90 -18.54 6.46
N ARG A 410 -29.23 -18.39 6.35
CA ARG A 410 -29.86 -17.63 5.25
C ARG A 410 -29.35 -16.20 5.21
N ASP A 411 -29.45 -15.46 6.32
CA ASP A 411 -29.07 -14.05 6.36
C ASP A 411 -27.59 -13.86 6.06
N THR A 412 -26.73 -14.77 6.55
CA THR A 412 -25.29 -14.75 6.25
C THR A 412 -25.04 -14.98 4.77
N LEU A 413 -25.60 -16.03 4.17
CA LEU A 413 -25.40 -16.33 2.75
C LEU A 413 -25.89 -15.19 1.86
N VAL A 414 -27.08 -14.65 2.12
CA VAL A 414 -27.61 -13.53 1.31
C VAL A 414 -26.78 -12.26 1.48
N MET A 415 -26.33 -11.95 2.69
CA MET A 415 -25.48 -10.77 2.92
C MET A 415 -24.14 -10.91 2.22
N LEU A 416 -23.46 -12.05 2.37
CA LEU A 416 -22.17 -12.32 1.72
C LEU A 416 -22.31 -12.28 0.19
N LEU A 417 -23.27 -13.02 -0.36
CA LEU A 417 -23.51 -13.07 -1.81
C LEU A 417 -23.92 -11.70 -2.36
N GLY A 418 -24.78 -10.97 -1.64
CA GLY A 418 -25.22 -9.63 -2.01
C GLY A 418 -24.06 -8.64 -2.10
N PHE A 419 -23.13 -8.67 -1.14
CA PHE A 419 -21.92 -7.84 -1.22
C PHE A 419 -20.99 -8.27 -2.35
N VAL A 420 -20.77 -9.57 -2.57
CA VAL A 420 -19.95 -10.06 -3.69
C VAL A 420 -20.53 -9.63 -5.04
N ILE A 421 -21.83 -9.82 -5.25
CA ILE A 421 -22.51 -9.39 -6.49
C ILE A 421 -22.38 -7.87 -6.65
N MET A 422 -22.63 -7.10 -5.60
CA MET A 422 -22.54 -5.64 -5.66
C MET A 422 -21.11 -5.16 -6.00
N ILE A 423 -20.07 -5.75 -5.39
CA ILE A 423 -18.68 -5.43 -5.72
C ILE A 423 -18.40 -5.76 -7.19
N GLY A 424 -18.83 -6.95 -7.64
CA GLY A 424 -18.71 -7.37 -9.03
C GLY A 424 -19.38 -6.40 -10.00
N LEU A 425 -20.58 -5.91 -9.69
CA LEU A 425 -21.30 -4.95 -10.52
C LEU A 425 -20.64 -3.56 -10.52
N LEU A 426 -20.24 -3.04 -9.36
CA LEU A 426 -19.64 -1.71 -9.23
C LEU A 426 -18.27 -1.60 -9.90
N PHE A 427 -17.51 -2.69 -9.95
CA PHE A 427 -16.14 -2.70 -10.48
C PHE A 427 -15.95 -3.65 -11.66
N ALA A 428 -17.04 -4.14 -12.28
CA ALA A 428 -17.00 -5.01 -13.45
C ALA A 428 -16.09 -4.46 -14.57
N PRO A 429 -16.16 -3.18 -14.96
CA PRO A 429 -15.27 -2.65 -15.99
C PRO A 429 -13.78 -2.82 -15.69
N PHE A 430 -13.38 -2.70 -14.41
CA PHE A 430 -12.00 -2.91 -14.01
C PHE A 430 -11.65 -4.39 -13.96
N PHE A 431 -12.43 -5.21 -13.23
CA PHE A 431 -12.10 -6.63 -13.04
C PHE A 431 -12.17 -7.46 -14.33
N LEU A 432 -12.94 -7.03 -15.33
CA LEU A 432 -12.99 -7.68 -16.64
C LEU A 432 -11.81 -7.27 -17.54
N SER A 433 -11.22 -6.08 -17.34
CA SER A 433 -10.06 -5.61 -18.11
C SER A 433 -8.71 -5.90 -17.46
N PHE A 434 -8.72 -6.24 -16.17
CA PHE A 434 -7.51 -6.43 -15.38
C PHE A 434 -6.91 -7.82 -15.60
N ASP A 435 -5.68 -7.87 -16.13
CA ASP A 435 -4.90 -9.09 -16.24
C ASP A 435 -4.10 -9.32 -14.96
N SER A 436 -4.39 -10.42 -14.26
CA SER A 436 -3.71 -10.78 -13.01
C SER A 436 -2.43 -11.56 -13.29
N GLN A 437 -1.34 -11.20 -12.60
CA GLN A 437 -0.09 -11.97 -12.59
C GLN A 437 -0.19 -13.31 -11.83
N VAL A 438 -1.30 -13.50 -11.11
CA VAL A 438 -1.51 -14.65 -10.24
C VAL A 438 -1.78 -15.90 -11.08
N GLN A 439 -0.86 -16.86 -11.03
CA GLN A 439 -1.01 -18.18 -11.65
C GLN A 439 -1.65 -19.20 -10.71
N GLY A 440 -1.66 -18.91 -9.40
CA GLY A 440 -2.26 -19.76 -8.38
C GLY A 440 -1.70 -19.48 -7.00
N VAL A 441 -2.10 -20.31 -6.02
CA VAL A 441 -1.57 -20.29 -4.65
C VAL A 441 -0.96 -21.66 -4.36
N LEU A 442 0.30 -21.68 -3.93
CA LEU A 442 1.04 -22.89 -3.61
C LEU A 442 1.50 -22.87 -2.14
N PRO A 443 1.66 -24.05 -1.51
CA PRO A 443 2.28 -24.12 -0.19
C PRO A 443 3.79 -23.83 -0.27
N VAL A 444 4.33 -23.19 0.76
CA VAL A 444 5.77 -22.91 0.90
C VAL A 444 6.47 -24.17 1.41
N ALA A 445 7.41 -24.72 0.63
CA ALA A 445 8.18 -25.91 1.00
C ALA A 445 9.45 -25.57 1.80
N GLN A 446 10.57 -25.29 1.12
CA GLN A 446 11.90 -25.29 1.75
C GLN A 446 12.27 -24.00 2.50
N THR A 447 11.68 -22.84 2.17
CA THR A 447 12.10 -21.54 2.71
C THR A 447 11.25 -21.13 3.92
N GLY A 448 11.86 -20.54 4.95
CA GLY A 448 11.12 -20.15 6.15
C GLY A 448 11.80 -19.05 6.94
N THR A 449 10.99 -18.13 7.46
CA THR A 449 11.50 -16.99 8.23
C THR A 449 11.89 -17.41 9.64
N ARG A 450 13.13 -17.13 10.04
CA ARG A 450 13.63 -17.48 11.38
C ARG A 450 12.90 -16.69 12.46
N VAL A 451 12.72 -17.31 13.62
CA VAL A 451 12.04 -16.67 14.77
C VAL A 451 12.65 -15.30 15.13
N VAL A 452 13.98 -15.20 15.08
CA VAL A 452 14.67 -13.92 15.33
C VAL A 452 14.24 -12.84 14.35
N HIS A 453 14.01 -13.16 13.07
CA HIS A 453 13.60 -12.19 12.05
C HIS A 453 12.19 -11.64 12.32
N TYR A 454 11.25 -12.46 12.83
CA TYR A 454 9.95 -11.93 13.30
C TYR A 454 10.10 -10.98 14.47
N ILE A 455 11.04 -11.24 15.38
CA ILE A 455 11.32 -10.34 16.52
C ILE A 455 11.91 -9.02 16.00
N LEU A 456 12.80 -9.07 15.00
CA LEU A 456 13.36 -7.86 14.40
C LEU A 456 12.28 -7.02 13.70
N LEU A 457 11.36 -7.68 12.98
CA LEU A 457 10.27 -7.05 12.25
C LEU A 457 9.18 -6.52 13.17
N TRP A 458 8.60 -7.39 14.00
CA TRP A 458 7.35 -7.11 14.74
C TRP A 458 7.48 -7.27 16.24
N GLY A 459 8.69 -7.42 16.79
CA GLY A 459 8.92 -7.74 18.21
C GLY A 459 8.23 -6.79 19.18
N LEU A 460 8.15 -5.49 18.86
CA LEU A 460 7.37 -4.52 19.65
C LEU A 460 5.89 -4.90 19.72
N PHE A 461 5.26 -5.16 18.58
CA PHE A 461 3.83 -5.47 18.52
C PHE A 461 3.51 -6.83 19.11
N LEU A 462 4.35 -7.83 18.84
CA LEU A 462 4.22 -9.17 19.44
C LEU A 462 4.38 -9.08 20.97
N GLY A 463 5.32 -8.28 21.48
CA GLY A 463 5.50 -8.03 22.90
C GLY A 463 4.30 -7.32 23.54
N ILE A 464 3.74 -6.30 22.88
CA ILE A 464 2.51 -5.63 23.33
C ILE A 464 1.35 -6.64 23.38
N LEU A 465 1.15 -7.42 22.31
CA LEU A 465 0.07 -8.39 22.23
C LEU A 465 0.21 -9.50 23.29
N LEU A 466 1.42 -9.99 23.54
CA LEU A 466 1.72 -10.91 24.64
C LEU A 466 1.36 -10.28 26.00
N GLY A 467 1.78 -9.04 26.25
CA GLY A 467 1.48 -8.31 27.49
C GLY A 467 -0.02 -8.08 27.70
N VAL A 468 -0.75 -7.72 26.64
CA VAL A 468 -2.21 -7.54 26.67
C VAL A 468 -2.92 -8.86 26.95
N ASN A 469 -2.48 -9.95 26.32
CA ASN A 469 -3.05 -11.28 26.57
C ASN A 469 -2.81 -11.74 28.02
N GLY A 470 -1.62 -11.52 28.57
CA GLY A 470 -1.32 -11.77 29.97
C GLY A 470 -2.19 -10.93 30.91
N PHE A 471 -2.39 -9.65 30.56
CA PHE A 471 -3.28 -8.74 31.31
C PHE A 471 -4.73 -9.25 31.32
N VAL A 472 -5.30 -9.59 30.16
CA VAL A 472 -6.66 -10.15 30.05
C VAL A 472 -6.77 -11.45 30.84
N PHE A 473 -5.75 -12.31 30.77
CA PHE A 473 -5.73 -13.57 31.51
C PHE A 473 -5.84 -13.39 33.03
N VAL A 474 -5.17 -12.37 33.57
CA VAL A 474 -5.18 -12.02 35.01
C VAL A 474 -6.49 -11.35 35.44
N VAL A 475 -7.02 -10.44 34.61
CA VAL A 475 -8.18 -9.61 34.98
C VAL A 475 -9.51 -10.31 34.77
N GLU A 476 -9.66 -11.04 33.66
CA GLU A 476 -10.84 -11.85 33.40
C GLU A 476 -10.67 -13.20 34.09
N LYS A 477 -11.57 -13.58 35.00
CA LYS A 477 -11.59 -14.91 35.64
C LYS A 477 -12.62 -15.82 34.96
N GLY A 478 -12.46 -17.14 35.08
CA GLY A 478 -13.39 -18.15 34.53
C GLY A 478 -12.75 -19.08 33.50
N ARG A 479 -13.43 -20.17 33.15
CA ARG A 479 -12.95 -21.14 32.14
C ARG A 479 -13.18 -20.62 30.73
N PHE A 480 -12.37 -21.07 29.78
CA PHE A 480 -12.63 -20.79 28.37
C PHE A 480 -13.93 -21.48 27.92
N PRO A 481 -14.81 -20.79 27.18
CA PRO A 481 -16.01 -21.42 26.64
C PRO A 481 -15.61 -22.50 25.63
N LYS A 482 -16.29 -23.66 25.63
CA LYS A 482 -16.00 -24.77 24.69
C LYS A 482 -15.97 -24.30 23.23
N ALA A 483 -16.92 -23.45 22.84
CA ALA A 483 -16.96 -22.85 21.51
C ALA A 483 -15.72 -22.00 21.22
N GLY A 484 -15.23 -21.23 22.19
CA GLY A 484 -14.01 -20.43 22.04
C GLY A 484 -12.76 -21.29 21.89
N VAL A 485 -12.70 -22.45 22.57
CA VAL A 485 -11.60 -23.42 22.38
C VAL A 485 -11.62 -23.99 20.98
N ILE A 486 -12.78 -24.45 20.50
CA ILE A 486 -12.93 -24.96 19.12
C ILE A 486 -12.54 -23.89 18.10
N THR A 487 -13.04 -22.67 18.25
CA THR A 487 -12.69 -21.55 17.36
C THR A 487 -11.18 -21.25 17.40
N ALA A 488 -10.55 -21.23 18.58
CA ALA A 488 -9.12 -21.01 18.71
C ALA A 488 -8.30 -22.13 18.06
N THR A 489 -8.72 -23.39 18.20
CA THR A 489 -8.10 -24.53 17.51
C THR A 489 -8.25 -24.39 15.99
N VAL A 490 -9.45 -24.12 15.48
CA VAL A 490 -9.68 -24.00 14.03
C VAL A 490 -8.90 -22.83 13.44
N ILE A 491 -8.96 -21.64 14.06
CA ILE A 491 -8.30 -20.44 13.56
C ILE A 491 -6.77 -20.55 13.72
N GLY A 492 -6.29 -21.00 14.87
CA GLY A 492 -4.85 -21.04 15.16
C GLY A 492 -4.12 -22.21 14.51
N ILE A 493 -4.73 -23.40 14.47
CA ILE A 493 -4.09 -24.64 13.98
C ILE A 493 -4.55 -25.00 12.56
N GLY A 494 -5.77 -24.63 12.16
CA GLY A 494 -6.32 -24.98 10.85
C GLY A 494 -5.40 -24.66 9.67
N PRO A 495 -4.82 -23.45 9.56
CA PRO A 495 -3.96 -23.10 8.43
C PRO A 495 -2.75 -24.04 8.27
N ILE A 496 -2.04 -24.36 9.35
CA ILE A 496 -0.86 -25.24 9.28
C ILE A 496 -1.23 -26.71 9.06
N VAL A 497 -2.42 -27.14 9.50
CA VAL A 497 -2.95 -28.48 9.18
C VAL A 497 -3.30 -28.60 7.71
N ILE A 498 -4.01 -27.61 7.15
CA ILE A 498 -4.34 -27.56 5.71
C ILE A 498 -3.05 -27.58 4.89
N TRP A 499 -2.08 -26.76 5.28
CA TRP A 499 -0.76 -26.74 4.63
C TRP A 499 -0.05 -28.10 4.73
N SER A 500 -0.05 -28.75 5.91
CA SER A 500 0.61 -30.05 6.11
C SER A 500 -0.01 -31.14 5.23
N ILE A 501 -1.35 -31.17 5.15
CA ILE A 501 -2.09 -32.09 4.29
C ILE A 501 -1.76 -31.82 2.82
N LEU A 502 -1.79 -30.56 2.41
CA LEU A 502 -1.51 -30.18 1.02
C LEU A 502 -0.08 -30.52 0.62
N MET A 503 0.91 -30.19 1.45
CA MET A 503 2.30 -30.54 1.22
C MET A 503 2.51 -32.05 1.13
N THR A 504 1.90 -32.80 2.05
CA THR A 504 1.98 -34.28 2.04
C THR A 504 1.37 -34.84 0.76
N PHE A 505 0.20 -34.34 0.36
CA PHE A 505 -0.46 -34.74 -0.87
C PHE A 505 0.38 -34.43 -2.11
N LEU A 506 0.94 -33.23 -2.23
CA LEU A 506 1.76 -32.82 -3.37
C LEU A 506 3.08 -33.62 -3.44
N THR A 507 3.76 -33.83 -2.31
CA THR A 507 4.98 -34.67 -2.26
C THR A 507 4.68 -36.12 -2.64
N LEU A 508 3.61 -36.72 -2.10
CA LEU A 508 3.23 -38.09 -2.47
C LEU A 508 2.85 -38.19 -3.95
N LEU A 509 2.06 -37.24 -4.46
CA LEU A 509 1.68 -37.18 -5.86
C LEU A 509 2.91 -37.11 -6.78
N SER A 510 3.93 -36.34 -6.40
CA SER A 510 5.19 -36.23 -7.16
C SER A 510 6.02 -37.52 -7.17
N SER A 511 5.77 -38.45 -6.24
CA SER A 511 6.50 -39.72 -6.11
C SER A 511 5.84 -40.92 -6.81
N LEU A 512 4.64 -40.73 -7.38
CA LEU A 512 3.91 -41.81 -8.07
C LEU A 512 4.37 -41.89 -9.53
N ASP A 513 4.99 -43.02 -9.90
CA ASP A 513 5.41 -43.33 -11.28
C ASP A 513 4.26 -43.26 -12.31
N PHE A 514 3.01 -43.40 -11.86
CA PHE A 514 1.80 -43.37 -12.69
C PHE A 514 1.61 -42.09 -13.53
N PHE A 515 2.19 -40.95 -13.12
CA PHE A 515 2.10 -39.70 -13.89
C PHE A 515 3.24 -39.50 -14.89
N SER A 516 4.29 -40.33 -14.86
CA SER A 516 5.39 -40.28 -15.84
C SER A 516 4.94 -40.57 -17.27
N ASP A 517 3.83 -41.31 -17.44
CA ASP A 517 3.22 -41.61 -18.74
C ASP A 517 2.19 -40.57 -19.22
N MET A 518 1.78 -39.62 -18.37
CA MET A 518 0.77 -38.58 -18.68
C MET A 518 1.45 -37.20 -18.79
N GLY A 519 2.24 -37.01 -19.85
CA GLY A 519 3.30 -36.01 -20.05
C GLY A 519 3.00 -34.52 -19.87
N VAL A 520 1.82 -34.08 -19.40
CA VAL A 520 1.51 -32.65 -19.16
C VAL A 520 1.51 -32.28 -17.67
N LEU A 521 1.00 -33.16 -16.81
CA LEU A 521 1.04 -32.94 -15.35
C LEU A 521 2.43 -33.18 -14.78
N THR A 522 3.20 -34.08 -15.41
CA THR A 522 4.55 -34.43 -14.99
C THR A 522 5.56 -33.33 -15.25
N GLU A 523 5.57 -32.68 -16.41
CA GLU A 523 6.49 -31.56 -16.66
C GLU A 523 6.29 -30.43 -15.65
N SER A 524 5.04 -30.15 -15.28
CA SER A 524 4.69 -29.10 -14.31
C SER A 524 5.20 -29.44 -12.89
N LEU A 525 4.98 -30.68 -12.45
CA LEU A 525 5.39 -31.17 -11.11
C LEU A 525 6.90 -31.42 -11.02
N ILE A 526 7.53 -31.91 -12.09
CA ILE A 526 8.98 -32.07 -12.22
C ILE A 526 9.65 -30.70 -12.25
N THR A 527 9.09 -29.72 -12.97
CA THR A 527 9.59 -28.33 -12.95
C THR A 527 9.43 -27.71 -11.56
N ALA A 528 8.35 -28.01 -10.84
CA ALA A 528 8.16 -27.55 -9.47
C ALA A 528 9.17 -28.21 -8.49
N SER A 529 9.42 -29.51 -8.64
CA SER A 529 10.45 -30.25 -7.89
C SER A 529 11.85 -29.72 -8.18
N ASN A 530 12.20 -29.53 -9.46
CA ASN A 530 13.47 -28.96 -9.90
C ASN A 530 13.67 -27.50 -9.46
N LYS A 531 12.58 -26.78 -9.15
CA LYS A 531 12.60 -25.43 -8.56
C LYS A 531 12.51 -25.44 -7.03
N ASN A 532 12.69 -26.58 -6.36
CA ASN A 532 12.61 -26.72 -4.90
C ASN A 532 11.27 -26.29 -4.28
N LEU A 533 10.18 -26.35 -5.06
CA LEU A 533 8.84 -25.94 -4.61
C LEU A 533 8.10 -27.03 -3.83
N ILE A 534 8.61 -28.27 -3.81
CA ILE A 534 8.04 -29.42 -3.11
C ILE A 534 9.19 -30.18 -2.44
N TRP A 535 8.96 -30.78 -1.27
CA TRP A 535 9.94 -31.64 -0.60
C TRP A 535 9.99 -33.03 -1.21
N THR A 536 11.16 -33.67 -1.16
CA THR A 536 11.27 -35.11 -1.41
C THR A 536 10.57 -35.91 -0.30
N PRO A 537 10.16 -37.17 -0.54
CA PRO A 537 9.57 -38.01 0.52
C PRO A 537 10.44 -38.12 1.78
N ASP A 538 11.76 -38.14 1.62
CA ASP A 538 12.72 -38.20 2.75
C ASP A 538 12.77 -36.89 3.55
N GLU A 539 12.59 -35.75 2.88
CA GLU A 539 12.57 -34.42 3.51
C GLU A 539 11.22 -34.09 4.17
N LEU A 540 10.12 -34.71 3.73
CA LEU A 540 8.75 -34.32 4.08
C LEU A 540 8.50 -34.28 5.59
N LEU A 541 8.81 -35.35 6.32
CA LEU A 541 8.54 -35.43 7.75
C LEU A 541 9.35 -34.39 8.54
N GLY A 542 10.64 -34.26 8.22
CA GLY A 542 11.53 -33.28 8.84
C GLY A 542 11.12 -31.84 8.52
N GLY A 543 10.74 -31.58 7.26
CA GLY A 543 10.25 -30.30 6.79
C GLY A 543 8.95 -29.87 7.47
N VAL A 544 7.94 -30.76 7.50
CA VAL A 544 6.66 -30.49 8.18
C VAL A 544 6.91 -30.23 9.66
N ALA A 545 7.65 -31.11 10.35
CA ALA A 545 7.98 -30.92 11.77
C ALA A 545 8.74 -29.59 12.01
N GLY A 546 9.71 -29.27 11.14
CA GLY A 546 10.46 -28.01 11.19
C GLY A 546 9.56 -26.78 11.05
N ARG A 547 8.57 -26.82 10.14
CA ARG A 547 7.60 -25.72 9.96
C ARG A 547 6.72 -25.53 11.19
N TRP A 548 6.25 -26.62 11.80
CA TRP A 548 5.50 -26.57 13.06
C TRP A 548 6.31 -25.93 14.18
N ILE A 549 7.58 -26.32 14.33
CA ILE A 549 8.48 -25.73 15.34
C ILE A 549 8.66 -24.23 15.08
N LEU A 550 8.96 -23.86 13.83
CA LEU A 550 9.23 -22.49 13.43
C LEU A 550 8.04 -21.55 13.69
N LEU A 551 6.81 -22.00 13.38
CA LEU A 551 5.60 -21.20 13.51
C LEU A 551 4.90 -21.35 14.87
N SER A 552 5.33 -22.30 15.71
CA SER A 552 4.72 -22.53 17.03
C SER A 552 4.58 -21.26 17.89
N PRO A 553 5.54 -20.29 17.92
CA PRO A 553 5.36 -19.09 18.75
C PRO A 553 4.19 -18.21 18.27
N LEU A 554 4.05 -18.04 16.94
CA LEU A 554 2.97 -17.25 16.36
C LEU A 554 1.61 -17.95 16.50
N ILE A 555 1.58 -19.27 16.28
CA ILE A 555 0.38 -20.11 16.44
C ILE A 555 -0.10 -20.09 17.89
N ILE A 556 0.79 -20.31 18.87
CA ILE A 556 0.44 -20.28 20.30
C ILE A 556 -0.10 -18.91 20.68
N LEU A 557 0.57 -17.82 20.26
CA LEU A 557 0.09 -16.47 20.53
C LEU A 557 -1.28 -16.21 19.90
N ASN A 558 -1.51 -16.69 18.68
CA ASN A 558 -2.81 -16.55 18.01
C ASN A 558 -3.92 -17.29 18.77
N ILE A 559 -3.69 -18.55 19.15
CA ILE A 559 -4.63 -19.37 19.95
C ILE A 559 -4.97 -18.66 21.26
N VAL A 560 -3.95 -18.21 22.02
CA VAL A 560 -4.16 -17.48 23.28
C VAL A 560 -4.98 -16.21 23.05
N THR A 561 -4.72 -15.50 21.96
CA THR A 561 -5.46 -14.28 21.61
C THR A 561 -6.93 -14.58 21.29
N VAL A 562 -7.22 -15.60 20.49
CA VAL A 562 -8.60 -16.02 20.18
C VAL A 562 -9.34 -16.48 21.43
N LEU A 563 -8.67 -17.23 22.31
CA LEU A 563 -9.22 -17.66 23.59
C LEU A 563 -9.59 -16.46 24.49
N ASN A 564 -8.73 -15.45 24.56
CA ASN A 564 -8.97 -14.23 25.33
C ASN A 564 -10.10 -13.37 24.71
N VAL A 565 -10.20 -13.30 23.38
CA VAL A 565 -11.37 -12.71 22.70
C VAL A 565 -12.65 -13.43 23.11
N GLY A 566 -12.66 -14.76 23.03
CA GLY A 566 -13.83 -15.56 23.43
C GLY A 566 -14.21 -15.38 24.90
N ARG A 567 -13.21 -15.24 25.78
CA ARG A 567 -13.40 -14.98 27.21
C ARG A 567 -14.04 -13.60 27.44
N LEU A 568 -13.50 -12.56 26.82
CA LEU A 568 -14.04 -11.20 26.90
C LEU A 568 -15.48 -11.15 26.36
N VAL A 569 -15.75 -11.79 25.21
CA VAL A 569 -17.11 -11.85 24.65
C VAL A 569 -18.07 -12.56 25.61
N THR A 570 -17.66 -13.68 26.21
CA THR A 570 -18.52 -14.47 27.13
C THR A 570 -18.81 -13.73 28.43
N ASN A 571 -17.80 -13.03 28.96
CA ASN A 571 -17.91 -12.28 30.21
C ASN A 571 -18.54 -10.89 30.04
N ASN A 572 -18.97 -10.51 28.83
CA ASN A 572 -19.35 -9.13 28.49
C ASN A 572 -18.25 -8.11 28.89
N GLY A 573 -17.00 -8.50 28.68
CA GLY A 573 -15.81 -7.71 28.97
C GLY A 573 -15.65 -6.51 28.03
N ASP A 574 -14.52 -5.83 28.16
CA ASP A 574 -14.25 -4.57 27.46
C ASP A 574 -14.27 -4.74 25.93
N GLN A 575 -15.30 -4.20 25.28
CA GLN A 575 -15.48 -4.30 23.83
C GLN A 575 -14.35 -3.64 23.02
N ARG A 576 -13.56 -2.76 23.65
CA ARG A 576 -12.43 -2.09 23.02
C ARG A 576 -11.25 -3.04 22.90
N LEU A 577 -11.00 -3.82 23.96
CA LEU A 577 -10.03 -4.93 23.95
C LEU A 577 -10.45 -6.02 22.96
N ILE A 578 -11.74 -6.36 22.90
CA ILE A 578 -12.23 -7.34 21.91
C ILE A 578 -11.83 -6.92 20.48
N PHE A 579 -12.14 -5.68 20.10
CA PHE A 579 -11.83 -5.20 18.74
C PHE A 579 -10.31 -5.12 18.48
N GLY A 580 -9.53 -4.58 19.43
CA GLY A 580 -8.07 -4.53 19.31
C GLY A 580 -7.41 -5.92 19.19
N LEU A 581 -7.92 -6.90 19.93
CA LEU A 581 -7.45 -8.29 19.83
C LEU A 581 -7.90 -8.98 18.54
N ILE A 582 -9.08 -8.66 17.98
CA ILE A 582 -9.49 -9.16 16.65
C ILE A 582 -8.52 -8.71 15.57
N LEU A 583 -8.08 -7.44 15.60
CA LEU A 583 -7.03 -6.96 14.68
C LEU A 583 -5.71 -7.70 14.92
N GLY A 584 -5.36 -7.98 16.18
CA GLY A 584 -4.20 -8.81 16.53
C GLY A 584 -4.28 -10.23 15.99
N VAL A 585 -5.43 -10.89 16.10
CA VAL A 585 -5.69 -12.22 15.53
C VAL A 585 -5.54 -12.18 14.01
N LEU A 586 -6.15 -11.21 13.33
CA LEU A 586 -6.05 -11.08 11.88
C LEU A 586 -4.60 -10.83 11.43
N GLY A 587 -3.86 -9.94 12.11
CA GLY A 587 -2.46 -9.68 11.80
C GLY A 587 -1.58 -10.92 11.95
N LEU A 588 -1.78 -11.71 13.02
CA LEU A 588 -1.07 -12.98 13.20
C LEU A 588 -1.47 -14.04 12.16
N LEU A 589 -2.74 -14.11 11.77
CA LEU A 589 -3.19 -15.03 10.72
C LEU A 589 -2.61 -14.69 9.36
N VAL A 590 -2.54 -13.41 9.01
CA VAL A 590 -1.89 -12.95 7.78
C VAL A 590 -0.40 -13.30 7.80
N ALA A 591 0.28 -13.08 8.93
CA ALA A 591 1.68 -13.47 9.09
C ALA A 591 1.89 -14.98 8.94
N ILE A 592 1.07 -15.80 9.60
CA ILE A 592 1.12 -17.27 9.48
C ILE A 592 0.83 -17.70 8.04
N THR A 593 -0.14 -17.07 7.37
CA THR A 593 -0.51 -17.39 5.99
C THR A 593 0.64 -17.11 5.02
N ALA A 594 1.35 -15.99 5.17
CA ALA A 594 2.51 -15.63 4.32
C ALA A 594 3.70 -16.60 4.46
N GLU A 595 3.73 -17.40 5.53
CA GLU A 595 4.77 -18.40 5.80
C GLU A 595 4.38 -19.81 5.40
N LEU A 596 3.08 -20.05 5.20
CA LEU A 596 2.53 -21.33 4.79
C LEU A 596 2.21 -21.35 3.30
N PHE A 597 1.71 -20.25 2.74
CA PHE A 597 1.24 -20.18 1.36
C PHE A 597 1.84 -18.98 0.66
N PHE A 598 2.07 -19.12 -0.64
CA PHE A 598 2.48 -18.02 -1.48
C PHE A 598 1.72 -18.02 -2.79
N VAL A 599 1.54 -16.82 -3.33
CA VAL A 599 0.97 -16.58 -4.65
C VAL A 599 2.07 -16.83 -5.68
N LEU A 600 1.81 -17.72 -6.63
CA LEU A 600 2.72 -17.99 -7.73
C LEU A 600 2.57 -16.89 -8.79
N ASP A 601 3.65 -16.15 -8.98
CA ASP A 601 3.81 -15.11 -10.02
C ASP A 601 5.12 -15.33 -10.79
N LEU A 602 5.50 -14.36 -11.63
CA LEU A 602 6.69 -14.43 -12.48
C LEU A 602 8.01 -14.62 -11.71
N PHE A 603 8.08 -14.24 -10.44
CA PHE A 603 9.28 -14.43 -9.63
C PHE A 603 9.45 -15.87 -9.16
N GLY A 604 8.38 -16.68 -9.17
CA GLY A 604 8.43 -18.09 -8.74
C GLY A 604 8.83 -18.28 -7.27
N THR A 605 8.74 -17.24 -6.45
CA THR A 605 9.08 -17.23 -5.02
C THR A 605 8.00 -16.53 -4.22
N ARG A 606 8.06 -16.61 -2.89
CA ARG A 606 7.11 -15.90 -2.01
C ARG A 606 7.40 -14.40 -1.86
N MET A 607 8.29 -13.81 -2.65
CA MET A 607 8.75 -12.41 -2.50
C MET A 607 7.57 -11.42 -2.44
N ASN A 608 6.66 -11.46 -3.42
CA ASN A 608 5.50 -10.56 -3.44
C ASN A 608 4.48 -10.88 -2.34
N THR A 609 4.33 -12.15 -1.97
CA THR A 609 3.45 -12.54 -0.87
C THR A 609 3.93 -11.95 0.45
N VAL A 610 5.22 -12.11 0.75
CA VAL A 610 5.85 -11.51 1.94
C VAL A 610 5.72 -10.00 1.87
N PHE A 611 6.05 -9.38 0.75
CA PHE A 611 5.96 -7.93 0.58
C PHE A 611 4.57 -7.37 0.90
N LYS A 612 3.55 -7.88 0.23
CA LYS A 612 2.20 -7.31 0.36
C LYS A 612 1.56 -7.68 1.70
N LEU A 613 1.73 -8.92 2.18
CA LEU A 613 1.11 -9.36 3.43
C LEU A 613 1.83 -8.81 4.67
N HIS A 614 3.17 -8.73 4.69
CA HIS A 614 3.89 -8.18 5.86
C HIS A 614 3.55 -6.71 6.11
N TYR A 615 3.29 -5.96 5.04
CA TYR A 615 2.80 -4.59 5.15
C TYR A 615 1.45 -4.50 5.88
N GLN A 616 0.53 -5.43 5.59
CA GLN A 616 -0.76 -5.55 6.28
C GLN A 616 -0.61 -6.01 7.74
N VAL A 617 0.30 -6.95 8.01
CA VAL A 617 0.63 -7.39 9.39
C VAL A 617 1.05 -6.19 10.23
N TRP A 618 1.95 -5.35 9.72
CA TRP A 618 2.39 -4.15 10.40
C TRP A 618 1.22 -3.24 10.78
N LEU A 619 0.36 -2.91 9.82
CA LEU A 619 -0.78 -2.03 10.03
C LEU A 619 -1.75 -2.59 11.07
N LEU A 620 -2.19 -3.85 10.91
CA LEU A 620 -3.15 -4.51 11.79
C LEU A 620 -2.63 -4.61 13.23
N LEU A 621 -1.38 -5.04 13.40
CA LEU A 621 -0.78 -5.17 14.72
C LEU A 621 -0.54 -3.80 15.38
N SER A 622 -0.19 -2.77 14.61
CA SER A 622 0.04 -1.40 15.11
C SER A 622 -1.26 -0.78 15.64
N VAL A 623 -2.33 -0.81 14.83
CA VAL A 623 -3.64 -0.26 15.21
C VAL A 623 -4.24 -1.06 16.38
N GLY A 624 -4.18 -2.39 16.31
CA GLY A 624 -4.62 -3.27 17.40
C GLY A 624 -3.87 -3.00 18.72
N SER A 625 -2.55 -2.80 18.65
CA SER A 625 -1.72 -2.46 19.80
C SER A 625 -2.11 -1.13 20.43
N ALA A 626 -2.32 -0.09 19.62
CA ALA A 626 -2.72 1.23 20.11
C ALA A 626 -4.09 1.20 20.81
N ILE A 627 -5.05 0.48 20.23
CA ILE A 627 -6.37 0.26 20.82
C ILE A 627 -6.26 -0.46 22.16
N CYS A 628 -5.53 -1.56 22.21
CA CYS A 628 -5.39 -2.35 23.43
C CYS A 628 -4.72 -1.56 24.55
N LEU A 629 -3.60 -0.88 24.26
CA LEU A 629 -2.90 -0.05 25.23
C LEU A 629 -3.78 1.12 25.70
N GLY A 630 -4.46 1.82 24.78
CA GLY A 630 -5.39 2.90 25.11
C GLY A 630 -6.55 2.42 26.00
N SER A 631 -7.08 1.22 25.73
CA SER A 631 -8.15 0.59 26.52
C SER A 631 -7.68 0.32 27.96
N ILE A 632 -6.50 -0.28 28.12
CA ILE A 632 -5.92 -0.55 29.45
C ILE A 632 -5.57 0.74 30.19
N TRP A 633 -4.98 1.73 29.51
CA TRP A 633 -4.61 3.01 30.12
C TRP A 633 -5.81 3.81 30.61
N SER A 634 -6.93 3.72 29.90
CA SER A 634 -8.14 4.46 30.25
C SER A 634 -8.91 3.88 31.43
N SER A 635 -8.73 2.59 31.78
CA SER A 635 -9.56 1.92 32.78
C SER A 635 -8.92 1.92 34.19
N ARG A 636 -9.55 2.65 35.13
CA ARG A 636 -9.13 2.69 36.54
C ARG A 636 -9.32 1.37 37.27
N GLU A 637 -10.39 0.63 36.96
CA GLU A 637 -10.70 -0.66 37.57
C GLU A 637 -9.68 -1.73 37.14
N GLN A 638 -9.35 -1.74 35.85
CA GLN A 638 -8.32 -2.60 35.27
C GLN A 638 -6.94 -2.35 35.90
N LYS A 639 -6.58 -1.09 36.11
CA LYS A 639 -5.35 -0.70 36.82
C LYS A 639 -5.31 -1.15 38.28
N LYS A 640 -6.45 -1.12 38.99
CA LYS A 640 -6.54 -1.59 40.39
C LYS A 640 -6.39 -3.12 40.49
N LYS A 641 -6.92 -3.87 39.52
CA LYS A 641 -6.83 -5.35 39.49
C LYS A 641 -5.41 -5.86 39.17
N ALA A 642 -4.56 -5.07 38.52
CA ALA A 642 -3.24 -5.48 38.04
C ALA A 642 -2.05 -5.05 38.93
N GLN A 643 -2.14 -5.19 40.26
CA GLN A 643 -1.14 -4.78 41.28
C GLN A 643 0.31 -4.47 40.79
N SER A 644 0.80 -3.26 41.09
CA SER A 644 2.18 -2.68 41.06
C SER A 644 3.10 -2.87 39.83
N ASN A 645 3.10 -3.99 39.10
CA ASN A 645 4.08 -4.29 38.04
C ASN A 645 3.83 -3.58 36.69
N TRP A 646 2.71 -2.89 36.54
CA TRP A 646 2.36 -2.18 35.29
C TRP A 646 3.33 -1.06 34.93
N ARG A 647 3.94 -0.38 35.91
CA ARG A 647 4.91 0.69 35.65
C ARG A 647 6.16 0.16 34.95
N SER A 648 6.69 -0.99 35.39
CA SER A 648 7.85 -1.63 34.77
C SER A 648 7.59 -2.01 33.30
N ILE A 649 6.39 -2.52 33.00
CA ILE A 649 5.96 -2.83 31.63
C ILE A 649 5.93 -1.56 30.77
N GLN A 650 5.40 -0.45 31.31
CA GLN A 650 5.39 0.83 30.60
C GLN A 650 6.80 1.35 30.29
N TYR A 651 7.75 1.23 31.23
CA TYR A 651 9.14 1.62 30.97
C TYR A 651 9.79 0.78 29.88
N VAL A 652 9.61 -0.54 29.92
CA VAL A 652 10.11 -1.45 28.87
C VAL A 652 9.50 -1.09 27.51
N LEU A 653 8.18 -0.87 27.45
CA LEU A 653 7.52 -0.46 26.20
C LEU A 653 8.05 0.88 25.68
N MET A 654 8.30 1.86 26.56
CA MET A 654 8.84 3.16 26.15
C MET A 654 10.26 3.03 25.59
N ILE A 655 11.11 2.19 26.21
CA ILE A 655 12.45 1.89 25.70
C ILE A 655 12.37 1.22 24.32
N LEU A 656 11.49 0.21 24.17
CA LEU A 656 11.30 -0.48 22.89
C LEU A 656 10.79 0.47 21.80
N VAL A 657 9.80 1.33 22.11
CA VAL A 657 9.34 2.36 21.16
C VAL A 657 10.50 3.29 20.76
N GLY A 658 11.34 3.68 21.71
CA GLY A 658 12.56 4.45 21.44
C GLY A 658 13.49 3.74 20.47
N CYS A 659 13.85 2.48 20.73
CA CYS A 659 14.73 1.69 19.87
C CYS A 659 14.18 1.53 18.46
N PHE A 660 12.90 1.19 18.31
CA PHE A 660 12.26 0.99 17.00
C PHE A 660 12.07 2.32 16.23
N SER A 661 11.94 3.46 16.93
CA SER A 661 11.83 4.78 16.29
C SER A 661 13.16 5.31 15.74
N LEU A 662 14.30 4.78 16.18
CA LEU A 662 15.63 5.24 15.73
C LEU A 662 15.84 5.07 14.23
N TYR A 663 15.25 4.03 13.63
CA TYR A 663 15.30 3.82 12.18
C TYR A 663 14.85 5.08 11.43
N SER A 664 13.61 5.51 11.65
CA SER A 664 12.99 6.58 10.87
C SER A 664 13.70 7.92 11.06
N ILE A 665 14.17 8.20 12.28
CA ILE A 665 14.92 9.42 12.59
C ILE A 665 16.26 9.42 11.84
N VAL A 666 17.08 8.37 12.02
CA VAL A 666 18.44 8.34 11.46
C VAL A 666 18.42 8.18 9.95
N ALA A 667 17.48 7.40 9.41
CA ALA A 667 17.32 7.21 7.98
C ALA A 667 16.85 8.50 7.28
N SER A 668 15.91 9.24 7.88
CA SER A 668 15.51 10.56 7.38
C SER A 668 16.68 11.54 7.39
N VAL A 669 17.46 11.59 8.48
CA VAL A 669 18.66 12.45 8.54
C VAL A 669 19.64 12.08 7.44
N THR A 670 19.93 10.79 7.23
CA THR A 670 20.86 10.32 6.19
C THR A 670 20.42 10.77 4.79
N GLN A 671 19.14 10.61 4.46
CA GLN A 671 18.64 11.04 3.14
C GLN A 671 18.65 12.55 2.96
N ILE A 672 18.26 13.31 4.01
CA ILE A 672 18.28 14.77 3.98
C ILE A 672 19.70 15.30 3.80
N THR A 673 20.69 14.73 4.49
CA THR A 673 22.09 15.16 4.38
C THR A 673 22.71 14.86 3.01
N ASN A 674 22.19 13.84 2.31
CA ASN A 674 22.67 13.46 0.98
C ASN A 674 21.95 14.22 -0.16
N SER A 675 20.87 14.94 0.14
CA SER A 675 20.11 15.70 -0.87
C SER A 675 20.83 16.96 -1.33
N THR A 676 20.92 17.17 -2.65
CA THR A 676 21.67 18.28 -3.28
C THR A 676 20.79 19.37 -3.92
N THR A 677 19.46 19.21 -3.92
CA THR A 677 18.49 20.10 -4.60
C THR A 677 18.05 21.31 -3.81
N GLY A 678 18.21 21.26 -2.48
CA GLY A 678 17.62 22.23 -1.55
C GLY A 678 16.09 22.12 -1.45
N PRO A 679 15.44 22.87 -0.53
CA PRO A 679 14.02 22.71 -0.26
C PRO A 679 13.11 23.07 -1.45
N THR A 680 12.32 22.12 -1.93
CA THR A 680 11.30 22.29 -3.00
C THR A 680 10.30 21.13 -2.97
N LEU A 681 9.13 21.25 -3.60
CA LEU A 681 8.18 20.14 -3.81
C LEU A 681 8.04 19.76 -5.29
N ASP A 682 8.85 20.35 -6.16
CA ASP A 682 8.92 20.00 -7.58
C ASP A 682 9.74 18.71 -7.75
N GLY A 683 9.07 17.59 -8.09
CA GLY A 683 9.70 16.28 -8.24
C GLY A 683 10.79 16.22 -9.31
N LEU A 684 10.77 17.13 -10.30
CA LEU A 684 11.77 17.19 -11.37
C LEU A 684 12.90 18.19 -11.07
N ALA A 685 12.95 18.80 -9.89
CA ALA A 685 13.96 19.80 -9.56
C ALA A 685 15.39 19.25 -9.68
N PHE A 686 15.62 18.02 -9.18
CA PHE A 686 16.91 17.34 -9.29
C PHE A 686 17.31 17.09 -10.76
N HIS A 687 16.39 16.55 -11.54
CA HIS A 687 16.63 16.29 -12.95
C HIS A 687 16.94 17.59 -13.71
N ARG A 688 16.26 18.70 -13.41
CA ARG A 688 16.59 20.01 -14.03
C ARG A 688 17.94 20.57 -13.59
N GLN A 689 18.38 20.29 -12.36
CA GLN A 689 19.69 20.73 -11.87
C GLN A 689 20.82 19.98 -12.58
N ASN A 690 20.63 18.70 -12.89
CA ASN A 690 21.67 17.84 -13.48
C ASN A 690 21.62 17.76 -15.01
N LEU A 691 20.42 17.81 -15.60
CA LEU A 691 20.14 17.56 -17.02
C LEU A 691 19.34 18.71 -17.66
N GLY A 692 19.54 19.95 -17.20
CA GLY A 692 18.68 21.11 -17.48
C GLY A 692 18.10 21.20 -18.88
N ALA A 693 18.95 21.23 -19.91
CA ALA A 693 18.52 21.34 -21.31
C ALA A 693 17.69 20.14 -21.79
N GLU A 694 18.03 18.91 -21.39
CA GLU A 694 17.27 17.71 -21.77
C GLU A 694 15.89 17.70 -21.09
N THR A 695 15.83 18.05 -19.81
CA THR A 695 14.56 18.17 -19.07
C THR A 695 13.62 19.19 -19.71
N ASP A 696 14.15 20.34 -20.09
CA ASP A 696 13.36 21.40 -20.72
C ASP A 696 12.85 20.98 -22.10
N ALA A 697 13.61 20.18 -22.85
CA ALA A 697 13.17 19.60 -24.12
C ALA A 697 12.01 18.60 -23.93
N ILE A 698 12.08 17.73 -22.91
CA ILE A 698 10.99 16.77 -22.64
C ILE A 698 9.72 17.49 -22.15
N ILE A 699 9.87 18.53 -21.32
CA ILE A 699 8.75 19.38 -20.90
C ILE A 699 8.15 20.13 -22.08
N TRP A 700 8.97 20.60 -23.02
CA TRP A 700 8.51 21.23 -24.25
C TRP A 700 7.69 20.22 -25.07
N LEU A 701 8.18 19.00 -25.24
CA LEU A 701 7.50 17.94 -25.98
C LEU A 701 6.10 17.68 -25.42
N GLY A 702 5.98 17.45 -24.10
CA GLY A 702 4.68 17.20 -23.46
C GLY A 702 3.71 18.40 -23.42
N LYS A 703 4.13 19.59 -23.86
CA LYS A 703 3.26 20.79 -23.99
C LYS A 703 2.84 21.08 -25.43
N HIS A 704 3.67 20.70 -26.41
CA HIS A 704 3.46 21.07 -27.81
C HIS A 704 2.97 19.89 -28.66
N VAL A 705 3.19 18.66 -28.20
CA VAL A 705 2.69 17.45 -28.85
C VAL A 705 1.42 17.01 -28.14
N THR A 706 0.33 16.89 -28.90
CA THR A 706 -1.01 16.53 -28.40
C THR A 706 -1.61 15.44 -29.27
N GLY A 707 -2.52 14.64 -28.69
CA GLY A 707 -3.19 13.54 -29.40
C GLY A 707 -2.47 12.21 -29.20
N SER A 708 -2.79 11.22 -30.05
CA SER A 708 -2.27 9.84 -29.98
C SER A 708 -0.86 9.70 -30.56
N SER A 709 0.01 10.67 -30.31
CA SER A 709 1.39 10.70 -30.82
C SER A 709 2.26 9.68 -30.08
N VAL A 710 3.18 9.04 -30.80
CA VAL A 710 4.25 8.21 -30.21
C VAL A 710 5.60 8.92 -30.38
N VAL A 711 6.42 8.91 -29.33
CA VAL A 711 7.80 9.41 -29.34
C VAL A 711 8.78 8.25 -29.28
N LEU A 712 9.76 8.23 -30.19
CA LEU A 712 10.86 7.29 -30.12
C LEU A 712 11.94 7.81 -29.17
N GLU A 713 12.33 6.98 -28.20
CA GLU A 713 13.47 7.21 -27.30
C GLU A 713 14.31 5.94 -27.18
N ALA A 714 15.56 6.06 -26.71
CA ALA A 714 16.42 4.90 -26.49
C ALA A 714 15.84 3.93 -25.46
N GLN A 715 15.92 2.64 -25.77
CA GLN A 715 15.53 1.56 -24.88
C GLN A 715 16.64 1.33 -23.83
N GLY A 716 16.30 0.85 -22.63
CA GLY A 716 17.27 0.37 -21.63
C GLY A 716 16.74 -0.74 -20.72
N ASN A 717 17.50 -1.07 -19.68
CA ASN A 717 17.04 -2.01 -18.66
C ASN A 717 16.20 -1.30 -17.61
N ASP A 718 15.36 -2.05 -16.90
CA ASP A 718 14.59 -1.56 -15.78
C ASP A 718 15.51 -0.93 -14.72
N TYR A 719 14.97 0.03 -13.96
CA TYR A 719 15.72 0.76 -12.94
C TYR A 719 16.95 1.50 -13.48
N THR A 720 16.91 1.90 -14.76
CA THR A 720 17.87 2.82 -15.39
C THR A 720 17.14 4.07 -15.88
N ASP A 721 17.89 5.07 -16.36
CA ASP A 721 17.37 6.33 -16.91
C ASP A 721 16.63 6.16 -18.26
N SER A 722 16.43 4.93 -18.73
CA SER A 722 15.58 4.66 -19.89
C SER A 722 14.10 4.98 -19.60
N ALA A 723 13.33 5.22 -20.66
CA ALA A 723 11.93 5.66 -20.59
C ALA A 723 11.68 7.04 -19.96
N ARG A 724 12.72 7.86 -19.75
CA ARG A 724 12.63 9.22 -19.19
C ARG A 724 11.75 10.16 -20.02
N VAL A 725 11.76 10.03 -21.35
CA VAL A 725 11.04 10.94 -22.25
C VAL A 725 9.55 10.68 -22.13
N SER A 726 9.13 9.42 -22.28
CA SER A 726 7.73 9.01 -22.11
C SER A 726 7.21 9.26 -20.69
N THR A 727 8.01 8.96 -19.67
CA THR A 727 7.65 9.19 -18.25
C THR A 727 7.34 10.66 -17.97
N ILE A 728 8.26 11.57 -18.34
CA ILE A 728 8.12 12.99 -18.02
C ILE A 728 7.13 13.67 -18.97
N SER A 729 7.09 13.31 -20.26
CA SER A 729 6.21 13.93 -21.26
C SER A 729 4.78 13.39 -21.21
N GLY A 730 4.58 12.15 -20.78
CA GLY A 730 3.29 11.44 -20.83
C GLY A 730 2.88 11.04 -22.24
N ILE A 731 3.81 11.09 -23.19
CA ILE A 731 3.63 10.67 -24.59
C ILE A 731 4.12 9.22 -24.68
N PRO A 732 3.33 8.28 -25.23
CA PRO A 732 3.76 6.90 -25.40
C PRO A 732 5.06 6.75 -26.17
N THR A 733 5.91 5.83 -25.74
CA THR A 733 7.06 5.32 -26.51
C THR A 733 6.81 3.91 -27.03
N VAL A 734 7.62 3.46 -27.99
CA VAL A 734 7.55 2.10 -28.55
C VAL A 734 7.72 1.05 -27.44
N LEU A 735 8.68 1.26 -26.55
CA LEU A 735 8.94 0.39 -25.40
C LEU A 735 9.78 1.12 -24.32
N GLY A 736 9.27 1.14 -23.08
CA GLY A 736 9.96 1.58 -21.89
C GLY A 736 10.71 0.44 -21.18
N TRP A 737 10.46 0.29 -19.87
CA TRP A 737 11.08 -0.76 -19.04
C TRP A 737 10.49 -2.14 -19.34
N LEU A 738 11.23 -2.94 -20.10
CA LEU A 738 10.78 -4.24 -20.61
C LEU A 738 10.36 -5.20 -19.48
N GLY A 739 11.10 -5.26 -18.37
CA GLY A 739 10.79 -6.20 -17.30
C GLY A 739 9.50 -5.84 -16.56
N HIS A 740 9.18 -4.55 -16.42
CA HIS A 740 7.92 -4.09 -15.84
C HIS A 740 6.73 -4.37 -16.78
N GLU A 741 6.88 -4.13 -18.08
CA GLU A 741 5.86 -4.48 -19.07
C GLU A 741 5.59 -6.00 -19.08
N GLN A 742 6.65 -6.81 -19.01
CA GLN A 742 6.52 -8.26 -18.87
C GLN A 742 5.80 -8.63 -17.57
N GLN A 743 6.13 -7.95 -16.46
CA GLN A 743 5.44 -8.14 -15.21
C GLN A 743 3.95 -7.86 -15.36
N TRP A 744 3.53 -6.83 -16.08
CA TRP A 744 2.12 -6.52 -16.31
C TRP A 744 1.40 -7.42 -17.33
N GLY A 745 2.00 -8.56 -17.68
CA GLY A 745 1.36 -9.62 -18.46
C GLY A 745 1.54 -9.49 -19.97
N HIS A 746 2.42 -8.59 -20.44
CA HIS A 746 2.71 -8.49 -21.87
C HIS A 746 3.61 -9.65 -22.34
N PRO A 747 3.33 -10.27 -23.52
CA PRO A 747 4.13 -11.38 -24.03
C PRO A 747 5.59 -10.99 -24.29
N TYR A 748 6.52 -11.73 -23.69
CA TYR A 748 7.95 -11.44 -23.74
C TYR A 748 8.49 -11.30 -25.18
N ASN A 749 8.09 -12.18 -26.10
CA ASN A 749 8.55 -12.14 -27.49
C ASN A 749 8.18 -10.83 -28.20
N ASN A 750 6.99 -10.28 -27.92
CA ASN A 750 6.55 -9.00 -28.51
C ASN A 750 7.38 -7.84 -27.96
N LEU A 751 7.72 -7.87 -26.68
CA LEU A 751 8.55 -6.84 -26.04
C LEU A 751 9.98 -6.87 -26.57
N ILE A 752 10.56 -8.07 -26.76
CA ILE A 752 11.89 -8.21 -27.34
C ILE A 752 11.93 -7.74 -28.79
N GLN A 753 10.91 -8.06 -29.58
CA GLN A 753 10.82 -7.55 -30.96
C GLN A 753 10.78 -6.02 -30.99
N ARG A 754 9.97 -5.39 -30.13
CA ARG A 754 9.92 -3.91 -30.02
C ARG A 754 11.27 -3.32 -29.64
N ARG A 755 11.99 -3.93 -28.69
CA ARG A 755 13.35 -3.52 -28.33
C ARG A 755 14.29 -3.57 -29.55
N GLN A 756 14.26 -4.67 -30.31
CA GLN A 756 15.07 -4.83 -31.52
C GLN A 756 14.70 -3.83 -32.61
N ASP A 757 13.42 -3.53 -32.79
CA ASP A 757 12.96 -2.56 -33.77
C ASP A 757 13.41 -1.14 -33.40
N VAL A 758 13.37 -0.75 -32.12
CA VAL A 758 13.93 0.53 -31.65
C VAL A 758 15.42 0.63 -31.95
N ASP A 759 16.19 -0.42 -31.63
CA ASP A 759 17.63 -0.47 -31.93
C ASP A 759 17.86 -0.37 -33.46
N THR A 760 17.06 -1.07 -34.26
CA THR A 760 17.14 -1.04 -35.73
C THR A 760 16.84 0.35 -36.29
N ILE A 761 15.84 1.07 -35.78
CA ILE A 761 15.53 2.43 -36.23
C ILE A 761 16.71 3.37 -36.02
N TYR A 762 17.41 3.27 -34.87
CA TYR A 762 18.55 4.14 -34.59
C TYR A 762 19.84 3.75 -35.31
N GLN A 763 20.01 2.48 -35.68
CA GLN A 763 21.27 1.94 -36.22
C GLN A 763 21.27 1.69 -37.74
N SER A 764 20.11 1.43 -38.35
CA SER A 764 20.04 1.04 -39.76
C SER A 764 20.48 2.18 -40.69
N GLU A 765 21.14 1.82 -41.79
CA GLU A 765 21.43 2.72 -42.91
C GLU A 765 20.34 2.64 -44.00
N ASP A 766 19.41 1.69 -43.90
CA ASP A 766 18.31 1.53 -44.85
C ASP A 766 17.11 2.40 -44.46
N PHE A 767 16.98 3.52 -45.15
CA PHE A 767 15.89 4.49 -44.95
C PHE A 767 14.49 3.88 -45.16
N SER A 768 14.35 2.83 -45.97
CA SER A 768 13.06 2.16 -46.19
C SER A 768 12.64 1.36 -44.95
N VAL A 769 13.61 0.69 -44.31
CA VAL A 769 13.39 -0.05 -43.06
C VAL A 769 13.02 0.90 -41.93
N ILE A 770 13.73 2.03 -41.80
CA ILE A 770 13.44 3.07 -40.80
C ILE A 770 12.00 3.59 -40.97
N ARG A 771 11.61 4.02 -42.18
CA ARG A 771 10.25 4.56 -42.42
C ARG A 771 9.16 3.53 -42.14
N ARG A 772 9.37 2.27 -42.54
CA ARG A 772 8.43 1.18 -42.27
C ARG A 772 8.24 0.93 -40.77
N LEU A 773 9.33 0.84 -40.01
CA LEU A 773 9.24 0.60 -38.57
C LEU A 773 8.63 1.79 -37.81
N LEU A 774 8.96 3.02 -38.19
CA LEU A 774 8.33 4.22 -37.62
C LEU A 774 6.81 4.23 -37.87
N ALA A 775 6.38 3.86 -39.08
CA ALA A 775 4.96 3.75 -39.41
C ALA A 775 4.26 2.60 -38.66
N ASN A 776 4.92 1.45 -38.47
CA ASN A 776 4.35 0.31 -37.73
C ASN A 776 3.96 0.65 -36.28
N TYR A 777 4.65 1.61 -35.67
CA TYR A 777 4.43 2.03 -34.28
C TYR A 777 3.81 3.44 -34.17
N ASP A 778 3.37 4.03 -35.28
CA ASP A 778 2.82 5.40 -35.35
C ASP A 778 3.74 6.45 -34.70
N VAL A 779 5.05 6.30 -34.89
CA VAL A 779 6.04 7.24 -34.35
C VAL A 779 5.94 8.57 -35.07
N SER A 780 5.59 9.59 -34.31
CA SER A 780 5.42 10.98 -34.77
C SER A 780 6.66 11.85 -34.53
N HIS A 781 7.44 11.50 -33.50
CA HIS A 781 8.60 12.27 -33.05
C HIS A 781 9.77 11.36 -32.70
N ILE A 782 10.98 11.76 -33.07
CA ILE A 782 12.22 11.06 -32.72
C ILE A 782 13.03 11.95 -31.79
N PHE A 783 13.34 11.46 -30.60
CA PHE A 783 14.08 12.19 -29.59
C PHE A 783 15.56 11.77 -29.60
N ILE A 784 16.49 12.71 -29.80
CA ILE A 784 17.93 12.43 -29.72
C ILE A 784 18.55 13.27 -28.62
N GLY A 785 18.81 12.62 -27.48
CA GLY A 785 19.45 13.20 -26.30
C GLY A 785 20.73 12.47 -25.91
N ARG A 786 21.03 12.46 -24.61
CA ARG A 786 22.26 11.87 -24.07
C ARG A 786 22.29 10.35 -24.23
N LEU A 787 21.19 9.66 -23.92
CA LEU A 787 21.14 8.19 -23.96
C LEU A 787 21.20 7.66 -25.39
N GLU A 788 20.52 8.31 -26.33
CA GLU A 788 20.53 7.92 -27.73
C GLU A 788 21.93 8.05 -28.32
N ARG A 789 22.62 9.17 -28.08
CA ARG A 789 24.02 9.37 -28.53
C ARG A 789 25.00 8.41 -27.85
N ALA A 790 24.81 8.14 -26.56
CA ALA A 790 25.67 7.23 -25.81
C ALA A 790 25.53 5.78 -26.28
N ARG A 791 24.33 5.36 -26.68
CA ARG A 791 24.05 3.98 -27.12
C ARG A 791 24.31 3.76 -28.61
N TYR A 792 23.98 4.74 -29.46
CA TYR A 792 23.95 4.56 -30.92
C TYR A 792 25.01 5.36 -31.69
N GLY A 793 25.81 6.19 -31.01
CA GLY A 793 26.85 7.02 -31.64
C GLY A 793 26.40 8.46 -31.93
N LEU A 794 27.37 9.33 -32.23
CA LEU A 794 27.12 10.76 -32.53
C LEU A 794 26.63 10.99 -33.97
N ASP A 795 26.84 10.03 -34.85
CA ASP A 795 26.37 9.99 -36.23
C ASP A 795 24.84 9.84 -36.36
N VAL A 796 24.15 9.44 -35.28
CA VAL A 796 22.69 9.34 -35.25
C VAL A 796 21.99 10.67 -35.58
N ASP A 797 22.54 11.80 -35.14
CA ASP A 797 21.99 13.12 -35.48
C ASP A 797 22.10 13.39 -36.99
N ALA A 798 23.23 13.03 -37.62
CA ALA A 798 23.43 13.22 -39.05
C ALA A 798 22.44 12.36 -39.86
N ARG A 799 22.34 11.06 -39.56
CA ARG A 799 21.38 10.15 -40.22
C ARG A 799 19.94 10.66 -40.14
N MET A 800 19.48 11.04 -38.95
CA MET A 800 18.09 11.48 -38.76
C MET A 800 17.81 12.82 -39.44
N SER A 801 18.79 13.72 -39.51
CA SER A 801 18.66 15.01 -40.19
C SER A 801 18.55 14.91 -41.71
N GLU A 802 19.06 13.84 -42.33
CA GLU A 802 18.88 13.58 -43.76
C GLU A 802 17.44 13.17 -44.10
N MET A 803 16.72 12.59 -43.13
CA MET A 803 15.41 11.99 -43.37
C MET A 803 14.23 12.84 -42.89
N PHE A 804 14.42 13.62 -41.81
CA PHE A 804 13.33 14.23 -41.05
C PHE A 804 13.61 15.69 -40.68
N PRO A 805 12.60 16.58 -40.69
CA PRO A 805 12.75 17.96 -40.25
C PRO A 805 12.92 18.05 -38.73
N ILE A 806 13.80 18.95 -38.30
CA ILE A 806 13.98 19.32 -36.89
C ILE A 806 12.79 20.20 -36.47
N VAL A 807 12.13 19.84 -35.36
CA VAL A 807 11.04 20.64 -34.76
C VAL A 807 11.45 21.31 -33.45
N TYR A 808 12.50 20.80 -32.80
CA TYR A 808 13.08 21.43 -31.61
C TYR A 808 14.56 21.10 -31.52
N ARG A 809 15.38 22.08 -31.10
CA ARG A 809 16.79 21.89 -30.83
C ARG A 809 17.26 22.79 -29.71
N ASN A 810 18.07 22.24 -28.82
CA ASN A 810 18.86 23.02 -27.87
C ASN A 810 20.28 22.43 -27.75
N GLU A 811 21.03 22.88 -26.75
CA GLU A 811 22.42 22.48 -26.50
C GLU A 811 22.62 20.99 -26.18
N SER A 812 21.57 20.24 -25.83
CA SER A 812 21.68 18.82 -25.46
C SER A 812 20.73 17.89 -26.20
N VAL A 813 19.70 18.40 -26.87
CA VAL A 813 18.64 17.59 -27.49
C VAL A 813 18.27 18.11 -28.87
N THR A 814 18.05 17.19 -29.80
CA THR A 814 17.40 17.44 -31.09
C THR A 814 16.14 16.57 -31.17
N ILE A 815 15.02 17.15 -31.59
CA ILE A 815 13.76 16.42 -31.81
C ILE A 815 13.36 16.58 -33.27
N TYR A 816 13.10 15.46 -33.92
CA TYR A 816 12.67 15.38 -35.32
C TYR A 816 11.19 15.00 -35.40
N SER A 817 10.48 15.48 -36.42
CA SER A 817 9.13 15.03 -36.73
C SER A 817 9.15 14.10 -37.94
N THR A 818 8.38 13.01 -37.86
CA THR A 818 8.27 12.05 -38.96
C THR A 818 7.25 12.47 -40.02
N GLY A 819 6.43 13.49 -39.75
CA GLY A 819 5.37 13.97 -40.64
C GLY A 819 4.18 13.02 -40.81
N SER A 820 4.09 12.01 -39.96
CA SER A 820 2.98 11.04 -39.86
C SER A 820 1.70 11.66 -39.32
#